data_AF-A0A8I0ERH1-F1
#
_entry.id   AF-A0A8I0ERH1-F1
#
_cell.length_a   1.000
_cell.length_b   1.000
_cell.length_c   1.000
_cell.angle_alpha   90.00
_cell.angle_beta   90.00
_cell.angle_gamma   90.00
#
_symmetry.space_group_name_H-M   'P 1'
#
loop_
_entity.id
_entity.type
_entity.pdbx_description
1 polymer ?
#
loop_
_entity_poly.entity_id
_entity_poly.type
_entity_poly.pdbx_seq_one_letter_code
_entity_poly.pdbx_strand_id
1 'polypeptide(L)'
;MAILPWVVAPGRIQPDTKLDLTVAPWDYLSRALYAWNSHAGLGELQNQAYGYLFPLGPVMGLSEAAGLPDWAAQRIWWSLLLVVGFLGTHLVARRIVGLSTDLALVAAALYTLAPRVVTVLPEISIEAWPGAVAPWLVLVAWTMVRPGTTTRQLVRASAWTGLLTFALGGVNATASAVVLAMPLLVILTAPRAARRGRALLAWGTGVVVGAAWWLVPLLVLGRYGYPFLGFIETARITTAVTSVPNILRGADHWIAYILDAESHPVWQSGWVQAQGLVAIVSGMVVAGAGVAGLLLLGRDRERSHAVRFLVGSALVGVVAMAIGHAGALGSPFAGPVRDFLDGVGAALRNVHKADPLVRLPLALGVGVLVARGLGRSRRLPRAVTVAVVVAAIVSPTALWSGRGGDANSYAEIPAAWSQAAEEIDALAEQDGGSTLVLPAARTAEFTWGKTSDEPLVALADSPIIVRASAPLGHPGATRLLDRIDEAVSSGTAQPGLAQVLARMGVTRVVVRHGVLPLVQAVSADRVEQTLAASPGFTQQGRFGDLSVWTVDGASGDLVEAVHADAGVRVAGGPEALVDLTAQGLPPGTWTTIEPGAMDPDVVTDSVRWRQFNSGRPAQLAHGPTLTAEDDAPTVIGARDLPPAGDPATQPVREWVGLRDVHASSSGADPFASSWSGTRSGPAAALDGDSGTAWLTDEETAGRLTLTLPGPTRLGTVTVRAAETTPAVDAVTLVAHRPDGTSRRVRVTLDGGSGSADLGTERFDRLDVVLPTSPRPVVRGIAEVSSDAHAWGSRIAVPGTVDLADTSVVLSPLDEDAAAPRWAIRSTGAASVPVSVTARARRGSALETLLDAPTVFTSDDRMGDDPAHRPGAAFDGDPATSWRVPADRDAAEVEVQLPEGTSFGRLESTGTGLAAIRASAGGRVSTLPATGGSIERSGDRITLTFVRAPGEGDWAVPEVDFSAIEPAESLEVPCSPISVGDSVLRFGGTVDRADVAAGAPLELSPCGPSRARVDAGVVDVRADLPAPFEVERIVLGTFGPTPASGRTVESRETSPGRIVAEVGPGEDAVLLTTQGANDGWRATADGRELDPVVVDGWRQGFRLPAAVSGEVVIDFAPTNAHRWGLAIGPVALLLLLAVLLVTRRSRLPWDRWPAPDSVPDRRIGWAVSGVVGLLCGGPAGLGAAVVAWCVPRRFVVPAAIVAMTVGGAAMAALGVVERTSAGAILGQAAGLFTLALVCRAPFERALPSGSDARPATTTPTPAPR
;
A
#
# COMPACT_ATOMS: atom_id res chain seq x y z
N MET A 1 -1.14 -28.01 -23.54
CA MET A 1 -0.47 -26.94 -22.76
C MET A 1 -0.62 -25.61 -23.45
N ALA A 2 -0.10 -25.41 -24.66
CA ALA A 2 -0.18 -24.13 -25.38
C ALA A 2 -1.60 -23.54 -25.54
N ILE A 3 -2.64 -24.39 -25.63
CA ILE A 3 -4.04 -23.96 -25.80
C ILE A 3 -4.67 -23.46 -24.50
N LEU A 4 -4.17 -23.89 -23.33
CA LEU A 4 -4.85 -23.64 -22.05
C LEU A 4 -5.03 -22.15 -21.71
N PRO A 5 -4.02 -21.28 -21.93
CA PRO A 5 -4.19 -19.83 -21.75
C PRO A 5 -5.36 -19.24 -22.54
N TRP A 6 -5.63 -19.77 -23.73
CA TRP A 6 -6.65 -19.24 -24.64
C TRP A 6 -8.08 -19.52 -24.19
N VAL A 7 -8.29 -20.43 -23.23
CA VAL A 7 -9.61 -20.67 -22.64
C VAL A 7 -9.82 -19.91 -21.32
N VAL A 8 -8.79 -19.21 -20.83
CA VAL A 8 -8.90 -18.35 -19.64
C VAL A 8 -9.39 -16.98 -20.10
N ALA A 9 -10.66 -16.69 -19.78
CA ALA A 9 -11.34 -15.41 -20.08
C ALA A 9 -11.05 -14.92 -21.51
N PRO A 10 -11.52 -15.65 -22.55
CA PRO A 10 -11.22 -15.32 -23.94
C PRO A 10 -11.79 -13.92 -24.30
N GLY A 11 -11.00 -13.13 -25.03
CA GLY A 11 -11.38 -11.76 -25.39
C GLY A 11 -11.26 -10.74 -24.25
N ARG A 12 -10.68 -11.11 -23.10
CA ARG A 12 -10.48 -10.21 -21.96
C ARG A 12 -9.01 -10.05 -21.62
N ILE A 13 -8.59 -8.80 -21.49
CA ILE A 13 -7.28 -8.40 -20.97
C ILE A 13 -7.28 -8.62 -19.46
N GLN A 14 -6.21 -9.21 -18.97
CA GLN A 14 -6.00 -9.53 -17.56
C GLN A 14 -5.02 -8.49 -17.00
N PRO A 15 -5.07 -8.15 -15.71
CA PRO A 15 -4.20 -7.10 -15.17
C PRO A 15 -2.72 -7.38 -15.50
N ASP A 16 -2.29 -8.62 -15.25
CA ASP A 16 -0.90 -9.09 -15.39
C ASP A 16 0.11 -8.03 -14.88
N THR A 17 1.38 -8.18 -15.23
CA THR A 17 2.47 -7.61 -14.45
C THR A 17 2.60 -6.08 -14.59
N LYS A 18 2.40 -5.53 -15.80
CA LYS A 18 2.52 -4.10 -16.10
C LYS A 18 1.62 -3.72 -17.28
N LEU A 19 0.86 -2.64 -17.12
CA LEU A 19 -0.07 -2.17 -18.15
C LEU A 19 0.64 -1.73 -19.43
N ASP A 20 1.77 -1.02 -19.32
CA ASP A 20 2.50 -0.51 -20.48
C ASP A 20 2.93 -1.65 -21.42
N LEU A 21 3.20 -2.84 -20.89
CA LEU A 21 3.60 -3.98 -21.72
C LEU A 21 2.48 -4.47 -22.63
N THR A 22 1.21 -4.15 -22.34
CA THR A 22 0.08 -4.47 -23.21
C THR A 22 -0.30 -3.29 -24.11
N VAL A 23 -0.17 -2.06 -23.62
CA VAL A 23 -0.68 -0.85 -24.30
C VAL A 23 0.39 -0.19 -25.19
N ALA A 24 1.60 0.01 -24.66
CA ALA A 24 2.69 0.73 -25.32
C ALA A 24 4.07 0.11 -24.98
N PRO A 25 4.30 -1.18 -25.32
CA PRO A 25 5.47 -1.91 -24.85
C PRO A 25 6.79 -1.32 -25.36
N TRP A 26 6.85 -0.78 -26.58
CA TRP A 26 8.09 -0.21 -27.10
C TRP A 26 8.49 1.08 -26.38
N ASP A 27 7.53 1.94 -26.05
CA ASP A 27 7.78 3.17 -25.32
C ASP A 27 8.27 2.86 -23.90
N TYR A 28 7.62 1.91 -23.24
CA TYR A 28 8.07 1.42 -21.92
C TYR A 28 9.49 0.84 -21.95
N LEU A 29 9.80 -0.01 -22.93
CA LEU A 29 11.13 -0.59 -23.06
C LEU A 29 12.19 0.46 -23.43
N SER A 30 11.81 1.51 -24.17
CA SER A 30 12.71 2.62 -24.49
C SER A 30 13.07 3.43 -23.24
N ARG A 31 12.09 3.72 -22.38
CA ARG A 31 12.28 4.39 -21.09
C ARG A 31 13.20 3.58 -20.17
N ALA A 32 13.06 2.25 -20.16
CA ALA A 32 13.88 1.35 -19.33
C ALA A 32 15.38 1.35 -19.67
N LEU A 33 15.80 1.93 -20.81
CA LEU A 33 17.21 2.10 -21.17
C LEU A 33 17.91 3.18 -20.33
N TYR A 34 17.15 4.02 -19.64
CA TYR A 34 17.65 5.08 -18.76
C TYR A 34 17.44 4.67 -17.30
N ALA A 35 18.31 5.13 -16.39
CA ALA A 35 18.17 4.82 -14.98
C ALA A 35 17.05 5.67 -14.33
N TRP A 36 16.98 6.93 -14.73
CA TRP A 36 15.96 7.88 -14.30
C TRP A 36 14.74 7.83 -15.22
N ASN A 37 13.55 7.99 -14.64
CA ASN A 37 12.30 8.15 -15.36
C ASN A 37 11.69 9.50 -15.06
N SER A 38 11.64 10.39 -16.06
CA SER A 38 10.93 11.67 -15.98
C SER A 38 9.45 11.55 -16.37
N HIS A 39 9.01 10.40 -16.91
CA HIS A 39 7.63 10.20 -17.41
C HIS A 39 6.61 9.92 -16.32
N ALA A 40 7.01 9.22 -15.26
CA ALA A 40 6.11 8.82 -14.18
C ALA A 40 6.51 9.47 -12.86
N GLY A 41 5.51 9.97 -12.13
CA GLY A 41 5.73 10.65 -10.86
C GLY A 41 6.56 11.93 -11.02
N LEU A 42 7.22 12.34 -9.95
CA LEU A 42 8.10 13.51 -9.92
C LEU A 42 9.56 13.11 -10.11
N GLY A 43 9.80 12.14 -10.99
CA GLY A 43 11.11 11.53 -11.17
C GLY A 43 11.38 10.37 -10.21
N GLU A 44 11.71 9.21 -10.76
CA GLU A 44 12.02 8.00 -10.00
C GLU A 44 13.06 7.11 -10.69
N LEU A 45 13.71 6.23 -9.91
CA LEU A 45 14.45 5.12 -10.49
C LEU A 45 13.50 3.97 -10.80
N GLN A 46 13.51 3.53 -12.06
CA GLN A 46 12.58 2.53 -12.55
C GLN A 46 12.84 1.16 -11.92
N ASN A 47 12.08 0.84 -10.88
CA ASN A 47 12.13 -0.47 -10.28
C ASN A 47 11.63 -1.51 -11.30
N GLN A 48 12.40 -2.58 -11.48
CA GLN A 48 12.09 -3.75 -12.33
C GLN A 48 12.02 -3.50 -13.85
N ALA A 49 11.83 -2.26 -14.33
CA ALA A 49 11.55 -1.96 -15.75
C ALA A 49 12.60 -2.56 -16.71
N TYR A 50 13.89 -2.38 -16.40
CA TYR A 50 14.99 -2.95 -17.20
C TYR A 50 14.91 -4.48 -17.31
N GLY A 51 14.30 -5.15 -16.34
CA GLY A 51 14.10 -6.60 -16.34
C GLY A 51 13.18 -7.08 -17.45
N TYR A 52 12.29 -6.22 -17.98
CA TYR A 52 11.36 -6.58 -19.05
C TYR A 52 11.97 -6.51 -20.44
N LEU A 53 13.14 -5.89 -20.61
CA LEU A 53 13.88 -5.87 -21.89
C LEU A 53 14.08 -7.27 -22.48
N PHE A 54 14.22 -8.28 -21.62
CA PHE A 54 14.14 -9.67 -22.03
C PHE A 54 13.75 -10.58 -20.85
N PRO A 55 12.80 -11.53 -21.02
CA PRO A 55 12.20 -11.95 -22.30
C PRO A 55 10.77 -11.47 -22.58
N LEU A 56 10.04 -10.93 -21.61
CA LEU A 56 8.61 -10.60 -21.77
C LEU A 56 8.36 -9.45 -22.74
N GLY A 57 9.07 -8.32 -22.58
CA GLY A 57 8.87 -7.12 -23.39
C GLY A 57 8.90 -7.37 -24.91
N PRO A 58 9.92 -8.06 -25.45
CA PRO A 58 9.97 -8.38 -26.87
C PRO A 58 8.80 -9.23 -27.36
N VAL A 59 8.23 -10.11 -26.52
CA VAL A 59 7.05 -10.90 -26.91
C VAL A 59 5.84 -10.00 -27.08
N MET A 60 5.64 -9.07 -26.16
CA MET A 60 4.51 -8.14 -26.24
C MET A 60 4.69 -7.13 -27.39
N GLY A 61 5.85 -6.48 -27.48
CA GLY A 61 6.11 -5.49 -28.53
C GLY A 61 6.09 -6.08 -29.95
N LEU A 62 6.54 -7.32 -30.15
CA LEU A 62 6.40 -7.99 -31.45
C LEU A 62 4.94 -8.37 -31.76
N SER A 63 4.12 -8.62 -30.73
CA SER A 63 2.71 -8.92 -30.90
C SER A 63 1.92 -7.66 -31.27
N GLU A 64 2.19 -6.56 -30.58
CA GLU A 64 1.65 -5.22 -30.86
C GLU A 64 2.04 -4.77 -32.28
N ALA A 65 3.33 -4.84 -32.64
CA ALA A 65 3.81 -4.50 -33.99
C ALA A 65 3.20 -5.38 -35.10
N ALA A 66 2.70 -6.57 -34.76
CA ALA A 66 1.98 -7.45 -35.68
C ALA A 66 0.45 -7.16 -35.73
N GLY A 67 -0.04 -6.18 -34.98
CA GLY A 67 -1.46 -5.81 -34.90
C GLY A 67 -2.31 -6.84 -34.15
N LEU A 68 -1.70 -7.63 -33.24
CA LEU A 68 -2.46 -8.58 -32.43
C LEU A 68 -3.17 -7.86 -31.28
N PRO A 69 -4.42 -8.23 -30.94
CA PRO A 69 -5.09 -7.71 -29.76
C PRO A 69 -4.32 -8.01 -28.47
N ASP A 70 -4.37 -7.10 -27.50
CA ASP A 70 -3.59 -7.15 -26.25
C ASP A 70 -3.81 -8.45 -25.47
N TRP A 71 -5.07 -8.89 -25.36
CA TRP A 71 -5.39 -10.16 -24.69
C TRP A 71 -4.74 -11.36 -25.38
N ALA A 72 -4.60 -11.34 -26.71
CA ALA A 72 -3.97 -12.39 -27.48
C ALA A 72 -2.44 -12.39 -27.27
N ALA A 73 -1.82 -11.21 -27.18
CA ALA A 73 -0.40 -11.07 -26.82
C ALA A 73 -0.11 -11.69 -25.44
N GLN A 74 -0.95 -11.41 -24.43
CA GLN A 74 -0.86 -12.05 -23.12
C GLN A 74 -0.94 -13.59 -23.22
N ARG A 75 -1.89 -14.12 -24.00
CA ARG A 75 -2.03 -15.58 -24.14
C ARG A 75 -0.83 -16.20 -24.85
N ILE A 76 -0.21 -15.54 -25.83
CA ILE A 76 1.04 -16.00 -26.47
C ILE A 76 2.15 -16.12 -25.42
N TRP A 77 2.33 -15.10 -24.58
CA TRP A 77 3.31 -15.11 -23.50
C TRP A 77 3.04 -16.25 -22.51
N TRP A 78 1.80 -16.40 -22.05
CA TRP A 78 1.43 -17.48 -21.12
C TRP A 78 1.62 -18.86 -21.75
N SER A 79 1.31 -19.02 -23.04
CA SER A 79 1.54 -20.25 -23.79
C SER A 79 3.04 -20.58 -23.85
N LEU A 80 3.89 -19.59 -24.10
CA LEU A 80 5.34 -19.74 -24.10
C LEU A 80 5.84 -20.21 -22.72
N LEU A 81 5.43 -19.53 -21.64
CA LEU A 81 5.77 -19.87 -20.26
C LEU A 81 5.42 -21.33 -19.94
N LEU A 82 4.17 -21.73 -20.21
CA LEU A 82 3.70 -23.09 -19.94
C LEU A 82 4.43 -24.14 -20.80
N VAL A 83 4.70 -23.85 -22.08
CA VAL A 83 5.42 -24.78 -22.96
C VAL A 83 6.87 -24.96 -22.53
N VAL A 84 7.57 -23.88 -22.18
CA VAL A 84 8.97 -23.92 -21.71
C VAL A 84 9.07 -24.76 -20.44
N GLY A 85 8.21 -24.49 -19.44
CA GLY A 85 8.17 -25.27 -18.20
C GLY A 85 7.82 -26.74 -18.45
N PHE A 86 6.87 -27.01 -19.35
CA PHE A 86 6.38 -28.36 -19.62
C PHE A 86 7.45 -29.21 -20.29
N LEU A 87 8.09 -28.68 -21.34
CA LEU A 87 9.12 -29.40 -22.08
C LEU A 87 10.36 -29.66 -21.22
N GLY A 88 10.78 -28.66 -20.43
CA GLY A 88 11.90 -28.80 -19.50
C GLY A 88 11.64 -29.90 -18.47
N THR A 89 10.48 -29.87 -17.81
CA THR A 89 10.11 -30.89 -16.80
C THR A 89 9.92 -32.27 -17.43
N HIS A 90 9.33 -32.36 -18.63
CA HIS A 90 9.21 -33.62 -19.37
C HIS A 90 10.58 -34.26 -19.60
N LEU A 91 11.57 -33.46 -20.01
CA LEU A 91 12.93 -33.93 -20.23
C LEU A 91 13.62 -34.35 -18.93
N VAL A 92 13.46 -33.60 -17.83
CA VAL A 92 13.97 -34.00 -16.50
C VAL A 92 13.35 -35.33 -16.06
N ALA A 93 12.02 -35.46 -16.16
CA ALA A 93 11.28 -36.67 -15.82
C ALA A 93 11.75 -37.89 -16.62
N ARG A 94 11.95 -37.73 -17.93
CA ARG A 94 12.34 -38.82 -18.82
C ARG A 94 13.82 -39.18 -18.72
N ARG A 95 14.71 -38.18 -18.71
CA ARG A 95 16.16 -38.36 -18.86
C ARG A 95 16.86 -38.54 -17.51
N ILE A 96 16.49 -37.78 -16.49
CA ILE A 96 17.11 -37.82 -15.16
C ILE A 96 16.38 -38.81 -14.25
N VAL A 97 15.05 -38.69 -14.14
CA VAL A 97 14.26 -39.57 -13.26
C VAL A 97 14.05 -40.95 -13.90
N GLY A 98 13.92 -41.04 -15.22
CA GLY A 98 13.73 -42.30 -15.94
C GLY A 98 12.29 -42.81 -15.96
N LEU A 99 11.32 -41.89 -16.06
CA LEU A 99 9.91 -42.21 -16.31
C LEU A 99 9.68 -42.57 -17.79
N SER A 100 8.65 -43.37 -18.07
CA SER A 100 8.16 -43.56 -19.45
C SER A 100 7.64 -42.23 -20.02
N THR A 101 7.55 -42.13 -21.36
CA THR A 101 7.10 -40.91 -22.03
C THR A 101 5.77 -40.41 -21.49
N ASP A 102 4.78 -41.29 -21.35
CA ASP A 102 3.42 -40.91 -20.90
C ASP A 102 3.42 -40.36 -19.48
N LEU A 103 4.17 -40.99 -18.57
CA LEU A 103 4.27 -40.55 -17.18
C LEU A 103 5.12 -39.30 -17.02
N ALA A 104 6.10 -39.09 -17.91
CA ALA A 104 6.83 -37.84 -17.98
C ALA A 104 5.93 -36.68 -18.46
N LEU A 105 4.96 -36.93 -19.35
CA LEU A 105 3.95 -35.93 -19.73
C LEU A 105 3.05 -35.56 -18.55
N VAL A 106 2.62 -36.55 -17.75
CA VAL A 106 1.81 -36.30 -16.54
C VAL A 106 2.58 -35.47 -15.51
N ALA A 107 3.84 -35.84 -15.22
CA ALA A 107 4.68 -35.08 -14.28
C ALA A 107 4.94 -33.64 -14.77
N ALA A 108 5.14 -33.46 -16.07
CA ALA A 108 5.28 -32.14 -16.67
C ALA A 108 4.00 -31.29 -16.54
N ALA A 109 2.83 -31.87 -16.83
CA ALA A 109 1.54 -31.19 -16.68
C ALA A 109 1.30 -30.76 -15.22
N LEU A 110 1.59 -31.63 -14.25
CA LEU A 110 1.46 -31.34 -12.82
C LEU A 110 2.35 -30.17 -12.36
N TYR A 111 3.54 -30.03 -12.93
CA TYR A 111 4.45 -28.94 -12.59
C TYR A 111 3.97 -27.61 -13.18
N THR A 112 3.56 -27.61 -14.45
CA THR A 112 3.15 -26.37 -15.13
C THR A 112 1.73 -25.93 -14.81
N LEU A 113 0.87 -26.86 -14.39
CA LEU A 113 -0.46 -26.57 -13.88
C LEU A 113 -0.51 -26.61 -12.36
N ALA A 114 0.66 -26.50 -11.72
CA ALA A 114 0.75 -26.35 -10.28
C ALA A 114 -0.10 -25.14 -9.86
N PRO A 115 -0.74 -25.19 -8.68
CA PRO A 115 -1.63 -24.11 -8.30
C PRO A 115 -0.95 -22.74 -8.30
N ARG A 116 0.30 -22.68 -7.82
CA ARG A 116 1.15 -21.48 -7.89
C ARG A 116 1.24 -20.87 -9.29
N VAL A 117 1.39 -21.68 -10.34
CA VAL A 117 1.54 -21.19 -11.72
C VAL A 117 0.20 -20.71 -12.24
N VAL A 118 -0.86 -21.51 -12.09
CA VAL A 118 -2.17 -21.21 -12.66
C VAL A 118 -2.78 -19.96 -12.06
N THR A 119 -2.59 -19.72 -10.76
CA THR A 119 -3.18 -18.55 -10.10
C THR A 119 -2.44 -17.25 -10.42
N VAL A 120 -1.11 -17.29 -10.66
CA VAL A 120 -0.34 -16.06 -10.93
C VAL A 120 -0.32 -15.64 -12.39
N LEU A 121 -0.73 -16.51 -13.33
CA LEU A 121 -0.81 -16.15 -14.75
C LEU A 121 -1.62 -14.87 -15.01
N PRO A 122 -2.86 -14.70 -14.50
CA PRO A 122 -3.62 -13.47 -14.74
C PRO A 122 -3.15 -12.24 -13.95
N GLU A 123 -2.34 -12.41 -12.90
CA GLU A 123 -1.96 -11.31 -12.00
C GLU A 123 -0.53 -10.81 -12.18
N ILE A 124 0.43 -11.72 -12.32
CA ILE A 124 1.86 -11.42 -12.28
C ILE A 124 2.67 -12.55 -12.97
N SER A 125 2.36 -12.80 -14.24
CA SER A 125 2.85 -13.98 -14.96
C SER A 125 4.38 -14.10 -15.00
N ILE A 126 5.10 -12.96 -15.00
CA ILE A 126 6.57 -12.96 -14.99
C ILE A 126 7.16 -13.64 -13.75
N GLU A 127 6.45 -13.67 -12.62
CA GLU A 127 6.95 -14.31 -11.40
C GLU A 127 7.06 -15.85 -11.56
N ALA A 128 6.22 -16.46 -12.41
CA ALA A 128 6.29 -17.89 -12.71
C ALA A 128 7.39 -18.24 -13.72
N TRP A 129 7.91 -17.27 -14.48
CA TRP A 129 8.88 -17.50 -15.54
C TRP A 129 10.20 -18.15 -15.06
N PRO A 130 10.85 -17.68 -13.97
CA PRO A 130 12.04 -18.37 -13.44
C PRO A 130 11.80 -19.85 -13.14
N GLY A 131 10.61 -20.19 -12.63
CA GLY A 131 10.19 -21.58 -12.41
C GLY A 131 10.11 -22.38 -13.71
N ALA A 132 9.56 -21.81 -14.79
CA ALA A 132 9.50 -22.46 -16.10
C ALA A 132 10.91 -22.76 -16.68
N VAL A 133 11.89 -21.91 -16.41
CA VAL A 133 13.29 -22.09 -16.86
C VAL A 133 14.07 -23.08 -15.98
N ALA A 134 13.71 -23.24 -14.71
CA ALA A 134 14.45 -24.05 -13.73
C ALA A 134 14.74 -25.51 -14.18
N PRO A 135 13.80 -26.27 -14.79
CA PRO A 135 14.08 -27.62 -15.29
C PRO A 135 15.19 -27.66 -16.36
N TRP A 136 15.31 -26.62 -17.19
CA TRP A 136 16.36 -26.53 -18.21
C TRP A 136 17.74 -26.30 -17.57
N LEU A 137 17.80 -25.44 -16.55
CA LEU A 137 19.02 -25.24 -15.75
C LEU A 137 19.48 -26.54 -15.09
N VAL A 138 18.54 -27.34 -14.57
CA VAL A 138 18.81 -28.67 -14.00
C VAL A 138 19.41 -29.61 -15.05
N LEU A 139 18.87 -29.69 -16.27
CA LEU A 139 19.40 -30.55 -17.35
C LEU A 139 20.84 -30.18 -17.74
N VAL A 140 21.12 -28.88 -17.80
CA VAL A 140 22.45 -28.37 -18.14
C VAL A 140 23.44 -28.69 -17.03
N ALA A 141 23.11 -28.40 -15.77
CA ALA A 141 23.96 -28.72 -14.61
C ALA A 141 24.17 -30.23 -14.43
N TRP A 142 23.15 -31.04 -14.74
CA TRP A 142 23.25 -32.50 -14.73
C TRP A 142 24.36 -33.00 -15.64
N THR A 143 24.51 -32.39 -16.81
CA THR A 143 25.60 -32.72 -17.75
C THR A 143 26.97 -32.45 -17.15
N MET A 144 27.14 -31.35 -16.41
CA MET A 144 28.45 -30.91 -15.89
C MET A 144 29.08 -31.88 -14.90
N VAL A 145 28.24 -32.64 -14.19
CA VAL A 145 28.67 -33.58 -13.14
C VAL A 145 28.70 -35.03 -13.59
N ARG A 146 28.41 -35.31 -14.86
CA ARG A 146 28.50 -36.68 -15.38
C ARG A 146 29.95 -37.16 -15.45
N PRO A 147 30.22 -38.44 -15.11
CA PRO A 147 31.48 -39.07 -15.43
C PRO A 147 31.72 -39.04 -16.94
N GLY A 148 32.94 -38.70 -17.35
CA GLY A 148 33.32 -38.63 -18.77
C GLY A 148 32.94 -37.33 -19.48
N THR A 149 32.42 -36.32 -18.78
CA THR A 149 32.14 -34.99 -19.37
C THR A 149 33.41 -34.35 -19.90
N THR A 150 33.46 -34.13 -21.21
CA THR A 150 34.60 -33.52 -21.90
C THR A 150 34.67 -32.01 -21.65
N THR A 151 35.84 -31.40 -21.84
CA THR A 151 36.00 -29.93 -21.74
C THR A 151 35.04 -29.18 -22.66
N ARG A 152 34.88 -29.64 -23.91
CA ARG A 152 33.94 -29.01 -24.88
C ARG A 152 32.49 -29.09 -24.42
N GLN A 153 32.06 -30.22 -23.84
CA GLN A 153 30.71 -30.34 -23.28
C GLN A 153 30.52 -29.43 -22.06
N LEU A 154 31.53 -29.31 -21.20
CA LEU A 154 31.48 -28.42 -20.05
C LEU A 154 31.38 -26.95 -20.46
N VAL A 155 32.18 -26.51 -21.44
CA VAL A 155 32.11 -25.16 -22.01
C VAL A 155 30.75 -24.90 -22.65
N ARG A 156 30.22 -25.87 -23.42
CA ARG A 156 28.87 -25.79 -23.98
C ARG A 156 27.80 -25.70 -22.90
N ALA A 157 27.91 -26.49 -21.83
CA ALA A 157 26.98 -26.46 -20.72
C ALA A 157 27.05 -25.10 -19.99
N SER A 158 28.24 -24.56 -19.78
CA SER A 158 28.44 -23.22 -19.21
C SER A 158 27.77 -22.14 -20.06
N ALA A 159 27.91 -22.20 -21.39
CA ALA A 159 27.24 -21.26 -22.29
C ALA A 159 25.71 -21.40 -22.27
N TRP A 160 25.17 -22.61 -22.17
CA TRP A 160 23.73 -22.81 -21.95
C TRP A 160 23.27 -22.31 -20.58
N THR A 161 24.06 -22.49 -19.52
CA THR A 161 23.77 -21.89 -18.21
C THR A 161 23.70 -20.37 -18.36
N GLY A 162 24.65 -19.74 -19.03
CA GLY A 162 24.62 -18.30 -19.26
C GLY A 162 23.43 -17.84 -20.09
N LEU A 163 23.05 -18.55 -21.16
CA LEU A 163 21.88 -18.19 -21.96
C LEU A 163 20.57 -18.33 -21.19
N LEU A 164 20.45 -19.38 -20.36
CA LEU A 164 19.27 -19.58 -19.53
C LEU A 164 19.21 -18.56 -18.39
N THR A 165 20.35 -18.21 -17.76
CA THR A 165 20.42 -17.15 -16.75
C THR A 165 20.14 -15.76 -17.35
N PHE A 166 20.61 -15.50 -18.56
CA PHE A 166 20.25 -14.32 -19.34
C PHE A 166 18.72 -14.26 -19.55
N ALA A 167 18.12 -15.41 -19.89
CA ALA A 167 16.69 -15.52 -20.10
C ALA A 167 15.85 -15.49 -18.82
N LEU A 168 16.40 -15.70 -17.63
CA LEU A 168 15.63 -15.56 -16.38
C LEU A 168 15.05 -14.14 -16.23
N GLY A 169 15.72 -13.13 -16.78
CA GLY A 169 15.32 -11.73 -16.67
C GLY A 169 15.65 -11.11 -15.31
N GLY A 170 15.76 -9.78 -15.31
CA GLY A 170 16.13 -8.97 -14.15
C GLY A 170 14.96 -8.47 -13.30
N VAL A 171 13.71 -8.78 -13.65
CA VAL A 171 12.50 -8.22 -13.04
C VAL A 171 12.45 -8.49 -11.54
N ASN A 172 12.72 -9.75 -11.15
CA ASN A 172 12.76 -10.17 -9.76
C ASN A 172 14.02 -11.00 -9.50
N ALA A 173 15.12 -10.30 -9.21
CA ALA A 173 16.43 -10.93 -9.01
C ALA A 173 16.41 -12.04 -7.93
N THR A 174 15.59 -11.90 -6.89
CA THR A 174 15.40 -12.93 -5.87
C THR A 174 14.81 -14.21 -6.45
N ALA A 175 13.74 -14.13 -7.26
CA ALA A 175 13.15 -15.30 -7.90
C ALA A 175 14.15 -15.99 -8.85
N SER A 176 14.90 -15.20 -9.63
CA SER A 176 15.98 -15.69 -10.51
C SER A 176 17.09 -16.38 -9.72
N ALA A 177 17.52 -15.83 -8.58
CA ALA A 177 18.54 -16.42 -7.71
C ALA A 177 18.08 -17.73 -7.05
N VAL A 178 16.83 -17.79 -6.61
CA VAL A 178 16.27 -18.97 -5.94
C VAL A 178 16.25 -20.19 -6.87
N VAL A 179 15.86 -20.03 -8.14
CA VAL A 179 15.85 -21.18 -9.08
C VAL A 179 17.25 -21.67 -9.44
N LEU A 180 18.28 -20.83 -9.30
CA LEU A 180 19.68 -21.21 -9.44
C LEU A 180 20.17 -22.11 -8.28
N ALA A 181 19.44 -22.20 -7.18
CA ALA A 181 19.73 -23.19 -6.12
C ALA A 181 19.56 -24.63 -6.61
N MET A 182 18.65 -24.91 -7.56
CA MET A 182 18.47 -26.26 -8.10
C MET A 182 19.71 -26.80 -8.84
N PRO A 183 20.26 -26.13 -9.88
CA PRO A 183 21.48 -26.59 -10.53
C PRO A 183 22.66 -26.64 -9.55
N LEU A 184 22.73 -25.72 -8.59
CA LEU A 184 23.73 -25.79 -7.52
C LEU A 184 23.59 -27.08 -6.70
N LEU A 185 22.37 -27.44 -6.28
CA LEU A 185 22.11 -28.68 -5.55
C LEU A 185 22.40 -29.92 -6.38
N VAL A 186 22.17 -29.90 -7.71
CA VAL A 186 22.63 -30.97 -8.61
C VAL A 186 24.14 -31.15 -8.47
N ILE A 187 24.91 -30.06 -8.47
CA ILE A 187 26.37 -30.09 -8.40
C ILE A 187 26.87 -30.52 -7.01
N LEU A 188 26.30 -29.96 -5.94
CA LEU A 188 26.72 -30.23 -4.56
C LEU A 188 26.39 -31.66 -4.11
N THR A 189 25.29 -32.23 -4.61
CA THR A 189 24.88 -33.60 -4.28
C THR A 189 25.52 -34.66 -5.18
N ALA A 190 26.19 -34.27 -6.27
CA ALA A 190 26.85 -35.20 -7.19
C ALA A 190 27.96 -36.02 -6.50
N PRO A 191 28.23 -37.28 -6.87
CA PRO A 191 29.32 -38.08 -6.28
C PRO A 191 30.70 -37.39 -6.34
N ARG A 192 31.63 -37.71 -5.41
CA ARG A 192 32.99 -37.09 -5.38
C ARG A 192 33.76 -37.25 -6.69
N ALA A 193 33.54 -38.36 -7.41
CA ALA A 193 34.12 -38.62 -8.73
C ALA A 193 33.71 -37.59 -9.82
N ALA A 194 32.67 -36.78 -9.57
CA ALA A 194 32.13 -35.80 -10.52
C ALA A 194 32.95 -34.50 -10.66
N ARG A 195 34.12 -34.39 -10.02
CA ARG A 195 34.99 -33.18 -10.07
C ARG A 195 34.22 -31.88 -9.83
N ARG A 196 33.45 -31.83 -8.73
CA ARG A 196 32.49 -30.74 -8.42
C ARG A 196 33.04 -29.33 -8.58
N GLY A 197 34.29 -29.06 -8.17
CA GLY A 197 34.90 -27.74 -8.31
C GLY A 197 34.96 -27.23 -9.75
N ARG A 198 35.19 -28.14 -10.71
CA ARG A 198 35.20 -27.80 -12.14
C ARG A 198 33.80 -27.48 -12.66
N ALA A 199 32.78 -28.22 -12.20
CA ALA A 199 31.39 -27.97 -12.53
C ALA A 199 30.91 -26.64 -11.91
N LEU A 200 31.26 -26.37 -10.64
CA LEU A 200 30.95 -25.11 -9.95
C LEU A 200 31.55 -23.91 -10.68
N LEU A 201 32.82 -23.98 -11.09
CA LEU A 201 33.45 -22.90 -11.84
C LEU A 201 32.75 -22.66 -13.19
N ALA A 202 32.45 -23.72 -13.95
CA ALA A 202 31.78 -23.60 -15.24
C ALA A 202 30.33 -23.08 -15.11
N TRP A 203 29.59 -23.57 -14.12
CA TRP A 203 28.25 -23.10 -13.80
C TRP A 203 28.27 -21.65 -13.35
N GLY A 204 29.12 -21.29 -12.38
CA GLY A 204 29.25 -19.94 -11.86
C GLY A 204 29.66 -18.93 -12.93
N THR A 205 30.59 -19.31 -13.83
CA THR A 205 30.97 -18.49 -14.99
C THR A 205 29.76 -18.22 -15.89
N GLY A 206 28.97 -19.26 -16.20
CA GLY A 206 27.75 -19.12 -17.00
C GLY A 206 26.75 -18.18 -16.32
N VAL A 207 26.48 -18.39 -15.03
CA VAL A 207 25.56 -17.55 -14.24
C VAL A 207 25.99 -16.08 -14.26
N VAL A 208 27.26 -15.79 -13.94
CA VAL A 208 27.77 -14.41 -13.91
C VAL A 208 27.66 -13.74 -15.28
N VAL A 209 28.08 -14.41 -16.35
CA VAL A 209 28.01 -13.85 -17.71
C VAL A 209 26.55 -13.61 -18.14
N GLY A 210 25.65 -14.55 -17.82
CA GLY A 210 24.23 -14.41 -18.15
C GLY A 210 23.51 -13.33 -17.34
N ALA A 211 23.88 -13.15 -16.07
CA ALA A 211 23.26 -12.19 -15.16
C ALA A 211 23.78 -10.75 -15.31
N ALA A 212 24.97 -10.58 -15.91
CA ALA A 212 25.69 -9.30 -15.90
C ALA A 212 24.86 -8.12 -16.40
N TRP A 213 24.00 -8.33 -17.40
CA TRP A 213 23.23 -7.26 -18.03
C TRP A 213 22.16 -6.63 -17.13
N TRP A 214 21.58 -7.42 -16.22
CA TRP A 214 20.58 -6.95 -15.27
C TRP A 214 21.14 -6.73 -13.86
N LEU A 215 22.28 -7.33 -13.53
CA LEU A 215 22.92 -7.15 -12.23
C LEU A 215 23.49 -5.74 -12.05
N VAL A 216 24.03 -5.13 -13.10
CA VAL A 216 24.57 -3.76 -13.02
C VAL A 216 23.45 -2.72 -12.80
N PRO A 217 22.35 -2.70 -13.58
CA PRO A 217 21.16 -1.89 -13.26
C PRO A 217 20.65 -2.09 -11.84
N LEU A 218 20.61 -3.34 -11.35
CA LEU A 218 20.19 -3.64 -9.99
C LEU A 218 21.09 -2.99 -8.93
N LEU A 219 22.41 -2.93 -9.17
CA LEU A 219 23.35 -2.26 -8.27
C LEU A 219 23.20 -0.74 -8.30
N VAL A 220 22.89 -0.16 -9.47
CA VAL A 220 22.54 1.26 -9.59
C VAL A 220 21.27 1.55 -8.79
N LEU A 221 20.21 0.76 -8.99
CA LEU A 221 18.96 0.87 -8.23
C LEU A 221 19.19 0.72 -6.72
N GLY A 222 20.01 -0.25 -6.29
CA GLY A 222 20.30 -0.47 -4.87
C GLY A 222 21.12 0.65 -4.21
N ARG A 223 21.85 1.46 -4.99
CA ARG A 223 22.65 2.59 -4.47
C ARG A 223 21.87 3.91 -4.45
N TYR A 224 21.06 4.15 -5.47
CA TYR A 224 20.43 5.45 -5.71
C TYR A 224 18.89 5.43 -5.59
N GLY A 225 18.26 4.26 -5.50
CA GLY A 225 16.82 4.15 -5.29
C GLY A 225 16.43 4.54 -3.86
N TYR A 226 15.26 5.18 -3.72
CA TYR A 226 14.71 5.53 -2.41
C TYR A 226 14.32 4.26 -1.61
N PRO A 227 14.37 4.29 -0.27
CA PRO A 227 14.14 3.12 0.57
C PRO A 227 12.65 2.75 0.66
N PHE A 228 12.08 2.18 -0.40
CA PHE A 228 10.65 1.84 -0.46
C PHE A 228 10.29 0.50 0.24
N LEU A 229 11.28 -0.37 0.50
CA LEU A 229 11.04 -1.71 1.11
C LEU A 229 10.45 -1.64 2.53
N GLY A 230 10.53 -0.49 3.21
CA GLY A 230 9.89 -0.27 4.51
C GLY A 230 8.39 -0.04 4.43
N PHE A 231 7.87 0.32 3.25
CA PHE A 231 6.49 0.76 3.01
C PHE A 231 5.67 -0.25 2.21
N ILE A 232 6.15 -1.49 2.09
CA ILE A 232 5.46 -2.60 1.42
C ILE A 232 5.06 -3.65 2.45
N GLU A 233 4.97 -4.93 2.07
CA GLU A 233 4.61 -6.01 2.98
C GLU A 233 5.62 -6.23 4.12
N THR A 234 5.18 -6.73 5.28
CA THR A 234 6.05 -7.09 6.41
C THR A 234 6.32 -8.60 6.48
N ALA A 235 7.43 -9.02 7.08
CA ALA A 235 7.77 -10.43 7.23
C ALA A 235 6.73 -11.18 8.08
N ARG A 236 6.07 -10.49 9.01
CA ARG A 236 4.92 -11.02 9.76
C ARG A 236 3.82 -11.52 8.83
N ILE A 237 3.49 -10.76 7.79
CA ILE A 237 2.43 -11.07 6.82
C ILE A 237 2.92 -12.13 5.82
N THR A 238 4.11 -11.95 5.23
CA THR A 238 4.59 -12.88 4.19
C THR A 238 4.87 -14.29 4.68
N THR A 239 5.23 -14.44 5.97
CA THR A 239 5.46 -15.75 6.61
C THR A 239 4.25 -16.26 7.39
N ALA A 240 3.14 -15.52 7.38
CA ALA A 240 1.95 -15.89 8.13
C ALA A 240 1.40 -17.24 7.67
N VAL A 241 1.36 -17.47 6.36
CA VAL A 241 0.68 -18.62 5.72
C VAL A 241 1.63 -19.75 5.31
N THR A 242 2.91 -19.65 5.65
CA THR A 242 3.97 -20.56 5.19
C THR A 242 4.16 -21.79 6.08
N SER A 243 3.07 -22.33 6.61
CA SER A 243 3.09 -23.63 7.29
C SER A 243 3.50 -24.75 6.32
N VAL A 244 4.12 -25.81 6.84
CA VAL A 244 4.57 -26.95 6.04
C VAL A 244 3.47 -27.55 5.14
N PRO A 245 2.22 -27.78 5.60
CA PRO A 245 1.16 -28.27 4.73
C PRO A 245 0.79 -27.29 3.60
N ASN A 246 0.76 -25.97 3.87
CA ASN A 246 0.47 -24.96 2.85
C ASN A 246 1.57 -24.91 1.78
N ILE A 247 2.84 -24.99 2.19
CA ILE A 247 3.98 -25.11 1.28
C ILE A 247 3.84 -26.36 0.39
N LEU A 248 3.62 -27.53 1.00
CA LEU A 248 3.58 -28.79 0.26
C LEU A 248 2.41 -28.85 -0.74
N ARG A 249 1.25 -28.27 -0.40
CA ARG A 249 0.09 -28.22 -1.31
C ARG A 249 0.16 -27.10 -2.34
N GLY A 250 0.89 -26.00 -2.08
CA GLY A 250 1.02 -24.84 -2.96
C GLY A 250 0.03 -23.74 -2.71
N ALA A 251 -0.14 -23.40 -1.43
CA ALA A 251 -0.94 -22.29 -0.94
C ALA A 251 -0.13 -21.42 0.03
N ASP A 252 1.14 -21.22 -0.29
CA ASP A 252 2.12 -20.46 0.49
C ASP A 252 2.18 -18.97 0.12
N HIS A 253 1.41 -18.52 -0.88
CA HIS A 253 1.39 -17.12 -1.29
C HIS A 253 0.43 -16.29 -0.43
N TRP A 254 0.98 -15.34 0.33
CA TRP A 254 0.22 -14.53 1.30
C TRP A 254 -0.89 -13.66 0.69
N ILE A 255 -0.74 -13.15 -0.54
CA ILE A 255 -1.77 -12.35 -1.23
C ILE A 255 -3.09 -13.11 -1.38
N ALA A 256 -3.04 -14.44 -1.51
CA ALA A 256 -4.24 -15.29 -1.65
C ALA A 256 -5.14 -15.28 -0.40
N TYR A 257 -4.71 -14.63 0.69
CA TYR A 257 -5.38 -14.57 1.98
C TYR A 257 -5.80 -13.14 2.36
N ILE A 258 -5.53 -12.15 1.50
CA ILE A 258 -5.93 -10.76 1.73
C ILE A 258 -7.37 -10.57 1.24
N LEU A 259 -8.14 -9.85 2.06
CA LEU A 259 -9.44 -9.33 1.69
C LEU A 259 -9.33 -7.81 1.50
N ASP A 260 -10.09 -7.25 0.56
CA ASP A 260 -10.26 -5.81 0.42
C ASP A 260 -11.21 -5.24 1.48
N ALA A 261 -11.50 -3.94 1.37
CA ALA A 261 -12.39 -3.22 2.28
C ALA A 261 -13.84 -3.73 2.26
N GLU A 262 -14.26 -4.39 1.18
CA GLU A 262 -15.60 -4.99 1.03
C GLU A 262 -15.61 -6.47 1.44
N SER A 263 -14.53 -6.97 2.04
CA SER A 263 -14.34 -8.37 2.40
C SER A 263 -14.32 -9.34 1.20
N HIS A 264 -13.99 -8.85 0.01
CA HIS A 264 -13.76 -9.68 -1.17
C HIS A 264 -12.28 -10.06 -1.30
N PRO A 265 -11.95 -11.24 -1.87
CA PRO A 265 -10.55 -11.60 -2.08
C PRO A 265 -9.90 -10.75 -3.17
N VAL A 266 -8.81 -10.06 -2.84
CA VAL A 266 -8.03 -9.23 -3.80
C VAL A 266 -7.43 -10.04 -4.94
N TRP A 267 -7.32 -11.37 -4.75
CA TRP A 267 -6.82 -12.32 -5.74
C TRP A 267 -7.72 -13.57 -5.74
N GLN A 268 -8.69 -13.58 -6.63
CA GLN A 268 -9.76 -14.58 -6.63
C GLN A 268 -9.26 -16.01 -6.84
N SER A 269 -8.39 -16.23 -7.82
CA SER A 269 -7.89 -17.57 -8.16
C SER A 269 -7.01 -18.13 -7.05
N GLY A 270 -6.17 -17.28 -6.44
CA GLY A 270 -5.38 -17.60 -5.25
C GLY A 270 -6.26 -17.99 -4.07
N TRP A 271 -7.31 -17.21 -3.78
CA TRP A 271 -8.24 -17.47 -2.68
C TRP A 271 -8.94 -18.83 -2.81
N VAL A 272 -9.44 -19.17 -3.99
CA VAL A 272 -10.05 -20.49 -4.26
C VAL A 272 -9.08 -21.62 -3.93
N GLN A 273 -7.80 -21.43 -4.27
CA GLN A 273 -6.78 -22.44 -4.01
C GLN A 273 -6.38 -22.52 -2.52
N ALA A 274 -6.33 -21.38 -1.85
CA ALA A 274 -5.97 -21.27 -0.44
C ALA A 274 -7.06 -21.84 0.48
N GLN A 275 -8.32 -21.48 0.24
CA GLN A 275 -9.45 -21.66 1.15
C GLN A 275 -10.47 -22.70 0.69
N GLY A 276 -10.50 -23.05 -0.60
CA GLY A 276 -11.52 -23.96 -1.15
C GLY A 276 -11.36 -25.40 -0.65
N LEU A 277 -12.46 -26.00 -0.16
CA LEU A 277 -12.50 -27.38 0.32
C LEU A 277 -11.87 -28.38 -0.66
N VAL A 278 -12.28 -28.29 -1.93
CA VAL A 278 -11.78 -29.18 -2.99
C VAL A 278 -10.30 -28.95 -3.23
N ALA A 279 -9.83 -27.71 -3.27
CA ALA A 279 -8.43 -27.36 -3.48
C ALA A 279 -7.54 -27.85 -2.32
N ILE A 280 -8.02 -27.71 -1.07
CA ILE A 280 -7.32 -28.20 0.13
C ILE A 280 -7.18 -29.73 0.05
N VAL A 281 -8.28 -30.47 -0.09
CA VAL A 281 -8.24 -31.93 -0.07
C VAL A 281 -7.45 -32.49 -1.25
N SER A 282 -7.72 -32.02 -2.47
CA SER A 282 -7.01 -32.49 -3.66
C SER A 282 -5.53 -32.12 -3.64
N GLY A 283 -5.18 -30.88 -3.26
CA GLY A 283 -3.81 -30.42 -3.12
C GLY A 283 -3.01 -31.22 -2.09
N MET A 284 -3.63 -31.57 -0.95
CA MET A 284 -3.01 -32.42 0.07
C MET A 284 -2.78 -33.85 -0.40
N VAL A 285 -3.75 -34.43 -1.12
CA VAL A 285 -3.59 -35.78 -1.71
C VAL A 285 -2.47 -35.79 -2.75
N VAL A 286 -2.40 -34.77 -3.62
CA VAL A 286 -1.33 -34.62 -4.61
C VAL A 286 0.03 -34.42 -3.94
N ALA A 287 0.11 -33.59 -2.90
CA ALA A 287 1.33 -33.38 -2.13
C ALA A 287 1.82 -34.68 -1.45
N GLY A 288 0.91 -35.40 -0.78
CA GLY A 288 1.19 -36.70 -0.17
C GLY A 288 1.63 -37.75 -1.20
N ALA A 289 1.02 -37.76 -2.39
CA ALA A 289 1.42 -38.60 -3.50
C ALA A 289 2.82 -38.25 -4.04
N GLY A 290 3.14 -36.96 -4.14
CA GLY A 290 4.46 -36.47 -4.52
C GLY A 290 5.55 -36.93 -3.55
N VAL A 291 5.31 -36.73 -2.25
CA VAL A 291 6.19 -37.21 -1.18
C VAL A 291 6.36 -38.73 -1.23
N ALA A 292 5.26 -39.47 -1.33
CA ALA A 292 5.27 -40.93 -1.47
C ALA A 292 6.12 -41.39 -2.66
N GLY A 293 6.02 -40.69 -3.79
CA GLY A 293 6.83 -40.89 -4.97
C GLY A 293 8.33 -40.67 -4.75
N LEU A 294 8.71 -39.59 -4.07
CA LEU A 294 10.10 -39.30 -3.71
C LEU A 294 10.67 -40.38 -2.77
N LEU A 295 9.88 -40.82 -1.78
CA LEU A 295 10.24 -41.93 -0.89
C LEU A 295 10.44 -43.25 -1.65
N LEU A 296 9.59 -43.51 -2.64
CA LEU A 296 9.69 -44.68 -3.51
C LEU A 296 10.90 -44.60 -4.46
N LEU A 297 11.25 -43.40 -4.91
CA LEU A 297 12.44 -43.14 -5.72
C LEU A 297 13.72 -43.37 -4.90
N GLY A 298 13.72 -42.98 -3.63
CA GLY A 298 14.83 -43.20 -2.68
C GLY A 298 15.20 -44.66 -2.44
N ARG A 299 14.34 -45.61 -2.84
CA ARG A 299 14.63 -47.05 -2.76
C ARG A 299 15.46 -47.58 -3.93
N ASP A 300 15.63 -46.80 -4.99
CA ASP A 300 16.37 -47.19 -6.21
C ASP A 300 17.81 -46.67 -6.16
N ARG A 301 18.79 -47.60 -6.12
CA ARG A 301 20.22 -47.26 -6.02
C ARG A 301 20.75 -46.56 -7.28
N GLU A 302 20.25 -46.93 -8.46
CA GLU A 302 20.70 -46.34 -9.72
C GLU A 302 20.36 -44.84 -9.82
N ARG A 303 19.40 -44.38 -9.00
CA ARG A 303 18.86 -43.01 -9.02
C ARG A 303 19.29 -42.18 -7.81
N SER A 304 20.30 -42.63 -7.06
CA SER A 304 20.69 -42.03 -5.78
C SER A 304 21.11 -40.55 -5.85
N HIS A 305 21.71 -40.11 -6.96
CA HIS A 305 22.05 -38.70 -7.17
C HIS A 305 20.80 -37.85 -7.41
N ALA A 306 19.89 -38.30 -8.29
CA ALA A 306 18.62 -37.63 -8.54
C ALA A 306 17.79 -37.50 -7.25
N VAL A 307 17.73 -38.55 -6.43
CA VAL A 307 17.04 -38.52 -5.13
C VAL A 307 17.64 -37.47 -4.20
N ARG A 308 18.96 -37.45 -4.03
CA ARG A 308 19.64 -36.47 -3.15
C ARG A 308 19.37 -35.03 -3.59
N PHE A 309 19.45 -34.76 -4.89
CA PHE A 309 19.14 -33.46 -5.45
C PHE A 309 17.66 -33.07 -5.25
N LEU A 310 16.71 -33.95 -5.60
CA LEU A 310 15.28 -33.66 -5.52
C LEU A 310 14.82 -33.46 -4.07
N VAL A 311 15.26 -34.34 -3.16
CA VAL A 311 14.97 -34.20 -1.73
C VAL A 311 15.66 -32.96 -1.17
N GLY A 312 16.95 -32.74 -1.49
CA GLY A 312 17.66 -31.54 -1.07
C GLY A 312 16.97 -30.25 -1.51
N SER A 313 16.46 -30.21 -2.75
CA SER A 313 15.72 -29.05 -3.28
C SER A 313 14.43 -28.84 -2.51
N ALA A 314 13.62 -29.88 -2.31
CA ALA A 314 12.38 -29.78 -1.55
C ALA A 314 12.62 -29.33 -0.10
N LEU A 315 13.66 -29.86 0.56
CA LEU A 315 14.00 -29.48 1.93
C LEU A 315 14.48 -28.03 2.03
N VAL A 316 15.35 -27.58 1.13
CA VAL A 316 15.80 -26.17 1.09
C VAL A 316 14.61 -25.24 0.85
N GLY A 317 13.73 -25.57 -0.10
CA GLY A 317 12.52 -24.78 -0.36
C GLY A 317 11.59 -24.70 0.84
N VAL A 318 11.27 -25.84 1.48
CA VAL A 318 10.41 -25.87 2.67
C VAL A 318 11.03 -25.10 3.83
N VAL A 319 12.33 -25.28 4.12
CA VAL A 319 13.00 -24.55 5.22
C VAL A 319 13.02 -23.06 4.96
N ALA A 320 13.35 -22.63 3.73
CA ALA A 320 13.39 -21.20 3.37
C ALA A 320 12.04 -20.49 3.60
N MET A 321 10.92 -21.19 3.40
CA MET A 321 9.57 -20.65 3.61
C MET A 321 9.07 -20.81 5.05
N ALA A 322 9.32 -21.95 5.69
CA ALA A 322 8.73 -22.29 6.99
C ALA A 322 9.50 -21.75 8.20
N ILE A 323 10.79 -21.43 8.06
CA ILE A 323 11.62 -20.99 9.22
C ILE A 323 11.14 -19.66 9.83
N GLY A 324 10.50 -18.79 9.02
CA GLY A 324 9.88 -17.55 9.50
C GLY A 324 8.45 -17.72 10.04
N HIS A 325 7.88 -18.93 9.99
CA HIS A 325 6.48 -19.16 10.36
C HIS A 325 6.31 -19.28 11.88
N ALA A 326 5.61 -18.32 12.50
CA ALA A 326 5.35 -18.27 13.95
C ALA A 326 3.98 -18.83 14.37
N GLY A 327 3.30 -19.62 13.53
CA GLY A 327 2.03 -20.24 13.89
C GLY A 327 2.16 -21.32 14.99
N ALA A 328 1.04 -21.91 15.39
CA ALA A 328 1.04 -23.03 16.33
C ALA A 328 1.84 -24.22 15.76
N LEU A 329 2.78 -24.76 16.55
CA LEU A 329 3.80 -25.73 16.07
C LEU A 329 4.70 -25.16 14.95
N GLY A 330 4.93 -23.85 14.94
CA GLY A 330 5.85 -23.16 14.04
C GLY A 330 7.30 -23.16 14.53
N SER A 331 8.14 -22.37 13.85
CA SER A 331 9.57 -22.28 14.15
C SER A 331 9.84 -21.48 15.43
N PRO A 332 10.75 -21.94 16.32
CA PRO A 332 11.23 -21.13 17.44
C PRO A 332 12.16 -20.00 16.99
N PHE A 333 12.61 -20.02 15.72
CA PHE A 333 13.47 -19.00 15.13
C PHE A 333 12.69 -17.95 14.33
N ALA A 334 11.35 -18.01 14.34
CA ALA A 334 10.52 -17.14 13.51
C ALA A 334 10.72 -15.65 13.80
N GLY A 335 10.90 -15.25 15.07
CA GLY A 335 11.20 -13.87 15.45
C GLY A 335 12.48 -13.35 14.79
N PRO A 336 13.66 -13.92 15.13
CA PRO A 336 14.93 -13.52 14.52
C PRO A 336 14.96 -13.59 12.98
N VAL A 337 14.27 -14.56 12.38
CA VAL A 337 14.14 -14.64 10.92
C VAL A 337 13.31 -13.49 10.38
N ARG A 338 12.19 -13.14 11.03
CA ARG A 338 11.38 -11.99 10.62
C ARG A 338 12.14 -10.68 10.79
N ASP A 339 12.88 -10.52 11.88
CA ASP A 339 13.74 -9.34 12.08
C ASP A 339 14.79 -9.22 10.97
N PHE A 340 15.41 -10.35 10.57
CA PHE A 340 16.30 -10.38 9.41
C PHE A 340 15.57 -10.01 8.10
N LEU A 341 14.38 -10.58 7.85
CA LEU A 341 13.58 -10.34 6.64
C LEU A 341 12.94 -8.94 6.61
N ASP A 342 12.80 -8.27 7.75
CA ASP A 342 12.33 -6.89 7.83
C ASP A 342 13.51 -5.90 7.78
N GLY A 343 14.71 -6.30 8.23
CA GLY A 343 15.96 -5.55 8.10
C GLY A 343 16.77 -5.85 6.84
N VAL A 344 18.02 -6.29 7.02
CA VAL A 344 19.01 -6.48 5.94
C VAL A 344 18.63 -7.54 4.89
N GLY A 345 17.68 -8.42 5.23
CA GLY A 345 17.13 -9.47 4.38
C GLY A 345 15.85 -9.08 3.64
N ALA A 346 15.45 -7.80 3.62
CA ALA A 346 14.20 -7.32 3.02
C ALA A 346 13.94 -7.81 1.58
N ALA A 347 14.99 -7.93 0.75
CA ALA A 347 14.85 -8.46 -0.62
C ALA A 347 14.40 -9.94 -0.68
N LEU A 348 14.47 -10.68 0.42
CA LEU A 348 14.08 -12.09 0.57
C LEU A 348 12.73 -12.27 1.30
N ARG A 349 12.07 -11.17 1.72
CA ARG A 349 10.86 -11.18 2.55
C ARG A 349 9.69 -11.98 1.95
N ASN A 350 9.54 -11.93 0.63
CA ASN A 350 8.61 -12.77 -0.13
C ASN A 350 9.17 -14.20 -0.31
N VAL A 351 9.10 -15.00 0.76
CA VAL A 351 9.71 -16.34 0.84
C VAL A 351 9.08 -17.37 -0.11
N HIS A 352 7.82 -17.17 -0.52
CA HIS A 352 7.08 -18.05 -1.45
C HIS A 352 7.76 -18.21 -2.82
N LYS A 353 8.70 -17.31 -3.17
CA LYS A 353 9.54 -17.42 -4.37
C LYS A 353 10.34 -18.74 -4.40
N ALA A 354 10.47 -19.43 -3.26
CA ALA A 354 11.09 -20.75 -3.12
C ALA A 354 10.19 -21.94 -3.50
N ASP A 355 8.90 -21.75 -3.82
CA ASP A 355 7.99 -22.84 -4.23
C ASP A 355 8.54 -23.73 -5.37
N PRO A 356 9.21 -23.22 -6.43
CA PRO A 356 9.74 -24.08 -7.48
C PRO A 356 10.65 -25.20 -6.95
N LEU A 357 11.43 -24.93 -5.88
CA LEU A 357 12.31 -25.90 -5.22
C LEU A 357 11.55 -27.09 -4.62
N VAL A 358 10.29 -26.88 -4.25
CA VAL A 358 9.37 -27.90 -3.70
C VAL A 358 8.53 -28.53 -4.82
N ARG A 359 7.99 -27.71 -5.70
CA ARG A 359 7.00 -28.13 -6.71
C ARG A 359 7.56 -29.11 -7.73
N LEU A 360 8.78 -28.86 -8.23
CA LEU A 360 9.40 -29.75 -9.23
C LEU A 360 9.65 -31.16 -8.66
N PRO A 361 10.29 -31.33 -7.48
CA PRO A 361 10.39 -32.65 -6.84
C PRO A 361 9.06 -33.36 -6.61
N LEU A 362 8.03 -32.66 -6.12
CA LEU A 362 6.74 -33.28 -5.84
C LEU A 362 6.05 -33.75 -7.12
N ALA A 363 6.03 -32.95 -8.18
CA ALA A 363 5.44 -33.32 -9.47
C ALA A 363 6.13 -34.57 -10.07
N LEU A 364 7.46 -34.63 -10.01
CA LEU A 364 8.24 -35.81 -10.43
C LEU A 364 7.94 -37.03 -9.55
N GLY A 365 7.77 -36.80 -8.24
CA GLY A 365 7.35 -37.82 -7.28
C GLY A 365 6.01 -38.46 -7.65
N VAL A 366 4.98 -37.65 -7.95
CA VAL A 366 3.66 -38.18 -8.36
C VAL A 366 3.81 -39.10 -9.57
N GLY A 367 4.59 -38.71 -10.58
CA GLY A 367 4.90 -39.55 -11.73
C GLY A 367 5.52 -40.91 -11.36
N VAL A 368 6.44 -40.94 -10.39
CA VAL A 368 7.04 -42.18 -9.86
C VAL A 368 6.03 -43.06 -9.13
N LEU A 369 5.14 -42.47 -8.33
CA LEU A 369 4.09 -43.22 -7.62
C LEU A 369 3.12 -43.89 -8.61
N VAL A 370 2.65 -43.13 -9.60
CA VAL A 370 1.76 -43.62 -10.66
C VAL A 370 2.43 -44.72 -11.47
N ALA A 371 3.72 -44.58 -11.81
CA ALA A 371 4.50 -45.62 -12.50
C ALA A 371 4.50 -46.96 -11.76
N ARG A 372 4.64 -46.92 -10.43
CA ARG A 372 4.65 -48.10 -9.57
C ARG A 372 3.26 -48.73 -9.45
N GLY A 373 2.20 -47.93 -9.38
CA GLY A 373 0.81 -48.41 -9.31
C GLY A 373 0.28 -49.04 -10.60
N LEU A 374 0.72 -48.52 -11.76
CA LEU A 374 0.35 -49.05 -13.08
C LEU A 374 1.26 -50.21 -13.55
N GLY A 375 2.40 -50.46 -12.87
CA GLY A 375 3.36 -51.49 -13.23
C GLY A 375 2.92 -52.93 -12.94
N ARG A 376 3.68 -53.91 -13.48
CA ARG A 376 3.41 -55.36 -13.32
C ARG A 376 3.49 -55.86 -11.86
N SER A 377 4.24 -55.17 -11.00
CA SER A 377 4.37 -55.48 -9.57
C SER A 377 3.21 -54.81 -8.81
N ARG A 378 2.08 -55.52 -8.64
CA ARG A 378 0.82 -55.04 -8.03
C ARG A 378 0.92 -54.74 -6.52
N ARG A 379 1.93 -54.00 -6.06
CA ARG A 379 2.12 -53.67 -4.62
C ARG A 379 1.26 -52.49 -4.14
N LEU A 380 0.69 -51.69 -5.05
CA LEU A 380 -0.21 -50.57 -4.73
C LEU A 380 -1.60 -50.82 -5.38
N PRO A 381 -2.73 -50.55 -4.70
CA PRO A 381 -4.06 -50.73 -5.30
C PRO A 381 -4.28 -49.75 -6.45
N ARG A 382 -4.84 -50.23 -7.59
CA ARG A 382 -5.21 -49.38 -8.73
C ARG A 382 -6.14 -48.22 -8.34
N ALA A 383 -7.05 -48.47 -7.39
CA ALA A 383 -7.95 -47.45 -6.85
C ALA A 383 -7.20 -46.24 -6.26
N VAL A 384 -6.08 -46.46 -5.56
CA VAL A 384 -5.25 -45.38 -5.01
C VAL A 384 -4.61 -44.57 -6.13
N THR A 385 -4.15 -45.24 -7.20
CA THR A 385 -3.56 -44.54 -8.36
C THR A 385 -4.60 -43.70 -9.08
N VAL A 386 -5.82 -44.24 -9.27
CA VAL A 386 -6.94 -43.49 -9.86
C VAL A 386 -7.30 -42.30 -8.99
N ALA A 387 -7.40 -42.47 -7.66
CA ALA A 387 -7.70 -41.36 -6.75
C ALA A 387 -6.66 -40.24 -6.82
N VAL A 388 -5.36 -40.57 -6.90
CA VAL A 388 -4.28 -39.58 -7.08
C VAL A 388 -4.40 -38.86 -8.42
N VAL A 389 -4.70 -39.57 -9.51
CA VAL A 389 -4.88 -38.95 -10.83
C VAL A 389 -6.10 -38.03 -10.85
N VAL A 390 -7.22 -38.43 -10.24
CA VAL A 390 -8.41 -37.59 -10.10
C VAL A 390 -8.10 -36.34 -9.27
N ALA A 391 -7.43 -36.51 -8.12
CA ALA A 391 -7.01 -35.38 -7.29
C ALA A 391 -6.08 -34.43 -8.05
N ALA A 392 -5.13 -34.95 -8.82
CA ALA A 392 -4.24 -34.16 -9.68
C ALA A 392 -5.01 -33.33 -10.71
N ILE A 393 -5.98 -33.93 -11.40
CA ILE A 393 -6.80 -33.25 -12.40
C ILE A 393 -7.59 -32.11 -11.74
N VAL A 394 -8.22 -32.35 -10.59
CA VAL A 394 -9.09 -31.37 -9.92
C VAL A 394 -8.30 -30.31 -9.12
N SER A 395 -7.03 -30.56 -8.80
CA SER A 395 -6.22 -29.69 -7.93
C SER A 395 -6.06 -28.23 -8.37
N PRO A 396 -6.00 -27.87 -9.67
CA PRO A 396 -6.08 -26.48 -10.13
C PRO A 396 -7.55 -26.01 -10.08
N THR A 397 -8.13 -25.98 -8.88
CA THR A 397 -9.59 -25.86 -8.70
C THR A 397 -10.13 -24.55 -9.28
N ALA A 398 -9.36 -23.46 -9.18
CA ALA A 398 -9.70 -22.16 -9.73
C ALA A 398 -9.97 -22.19 -11.24
N LEU A 399 -9.20 -22.97 -12.00
CA LEU A 399 -9.39 -23.12 -13.44
C LEU A 399 -10.72 -23.80 -13.78
N TRP A 400 -11.07 -24.86 -13.05
CA TRP A 400 -12.28 -25.64 -13.29
C TRP A 400 -13.55 -24.97 -12.78
N SER A 401 -13.43 -24.06 -11.81
CA SER A 401 -14.54 -23.28 -11.27
C SER A 401 -14.83 -21.99 -12.06
N GLY A 402 -14.17 -21.79 -13.21
CA GLY A 402 -14.32 -20.58 -14.02
C GLY A 402 -13.65 -19.34 -13.42
N ARG A 403 -12.79 -19.51 -12.42
CA ARG A 403 -12.08 -18.45 -11.68
C ARG A 403 -10.58 -18.46 -11.97
N GLY A 404 -10.22 -18.83 -13.19
CA GLY A 404 -8.82 -18.90 -13.65
C GLY A 404 -8.27 -17.55 -14.12
N GLY A 405 -9.15 -16.62 -14.49
CA GLY A 405 -8.80 -15.21 -14.74
C GLY A 405 -9.26 -14.35 -13.56
N ASP A 406 -8.79 -13.11 -13.55
CA ASP A 406 -9.22 -12.10 -12.60
C ASP A 406 -10.69 -11.71 -12.82
N ALA A 407 -11.40 -11.46 -11.72
CA ALA A 407 -12.82 -11.13 -11.73
C ALA A 407 -13.10 -9.77 -12.40
N ASN A 408 -12.15 -8.84 -12.27
CA ASN A 408 -12.22 -7.48 -12.79
C ASN A 408 -11.38 -7.32 -14.07
N SER A 409 -11.05 -8.41 -14.78
CA SER A 409 -10.51 -8.33 -16.14
C SER A 409 -11.39 -7.47 -17.05
N TYR A 410 -10.86 -6.87 -18.11
CA TYR A 410 -11.57 -5.93 -18.99
C TYR A 410 -11.46 -6.30 -20.47
N ALA A 411 -12.30 -5.72 -21.33
CA ALA A 411 -12.26 -6.01 -22.78
C ALA A 411 -11.23 -5.11 -23.49
N GLU A 412 -11.33 -3.82 -23.22
CA GLU A 412 -10.49 -2.75 -23.75
C GLU A 412 -10.53 -1.58 -22.77
N ILE A 413 -9.55 -0.68 -22.85
CA ILE A 413 -9.60 0.60 -22.14
C ILE A 413 -10.60 1.50 -22.89
N PRO A 414 -11.55 2.18 -22.21
CA PRO A 414 -12.53 3.02 -22.90
C PRO A 414 -11.85 4.12 -23.72
N ALA A 415 -12.36 4.37 -24.94
CA ALA A 415 -11.77 5.37 -25.87
C ALA A 415 -11.65 6.78 -25.30
N ALA A 416 -12.49 7.13 -24.32
CA ALA A 416 -12.42 8.40 -23.60
C ALA A 416 -11.07 8.63 -22.89
N TRP A 417 -10.39 7.56 -22.46
CA TRP A 417 -9.05 7.66 -21.85
C TRP A 417 -7.98 8.07 -22.87
N SER A 418 -8.03 7.50 -24.08
CA SER A 418 -7.13 7.90 -25.16
C SER A 418 -7.41 9.33 -25.62
N GLN A 419 -8.69 9.73 -25.71
CA GLN A 419 -9.07 11.11 -26.03
C GLN A 419 -8.59 12.12 -24.98
N ALA A 420 -8.68 11.76 -23.69
CA ALA A 420 -8.14 12.58 -22.62
C ALA A 420 -6.61 12.67 -22.69
N ALA A 421 -5.91 11.56 -22.99
CA ALA A 421 -4.47 11.56 -23.21
C ALA A 421 -4.06 12.50 -24.36
N GLU A 422 -4.77 12.43 -25.50
CA GLU A 422 -4.55 13.33 -26.64
C GLU A 422 -4.73 14.82 -26.27
N GLU A 423 -5.76 15.14 -25.49
CA GLU A 423 -5.99 16.52 -25.01
C GLU A 423 -4.86 16.96 -24.05
N ILE A 424 -4.47 16.10 -23.12
CA ILE A 424 -3.38 16.38 -22.17
C ILE A 424 -2.07 16.63 -22.90
N ASP A 425 -1.75 15.82 -23.91
CA ASP A 425 -0.53 15.96 -24.69
C ASP A 425 -0.57 17.23 -25.56
N ALA A 426 -1.71 17.56 -26.16
CA ALA A 426 -1.89 18.80 -26.91
C ALA A 426 -1.76 20.07 -26.04
N LEU A 427 -2.19 20.00 -24.77
CA LEU A 427 -1.95 21.05 -23.80
C LEU A 427 -0.47 21.10 -23.39
N ALA A 428 0.15 19.95 -23.13
CA ALA A 428 1.57 19.85 -22.75
C ALA A 428 2.53 20.42 -23.81
N GLU A 429 2.18 20.33 -25.10
CA GLU A 429 2.94 21.00 -26.16
C GLU A 429 2.94 22.54 -26.05
N GLN A 430 1.94 23.13 -25.38
CA GLN A 430 1.76 24.58 -25.26
C GLN A 430 2.39 25.15 -23.99
N ASP A 431 2.20 24.48 -22.85
CA ASP A 431 2.56 24.98 -21.53
C ASP A 431 3.64 24.14 -20.82
N GLY A 432 4.01 22.97 -21.34
CA GLY A 432 4.95 22.01 -20.74
C GLY A 432 4.43 21.35 -19.45
N GLY A 433 5.34 20.94 -18.58
CA GLY A 433 5.01 20.43 -17.24
C GLY A 433 4.34 19.04 -17.21
N SER A 434 3.88 18.66 -16.03
CA SER A 434 3.31 17.34 -15.73
C SER A 434 1.81 17.40 -15.43
N THR A 435 1.14 16.27 -15.58
CA THR A 435 -0.28 16.10 -15.27
C THR A 435 -0.48 15.28 -14.00
N LEU A 436 -1.17 15.81 -12.99
CA LEU A 436 -1.51 15.09 -11.77
C LEU A 436 -2.86 14.38 -11.89
N VAL A 437 -2.93 13.10 -11.56
CA VAL A 437 -4.19 12.33 -11.54
C VAL A 437 -4.75 12.26 -10.12
N LEU A 438 -5.99 12.71 -9.95
CA LEU A 438 -6.76 12.69 -8.70
C LEU A 438 -8.11 11.97 -8.88
N PRO A 439 -8.73 11.47 -7.80
CA PRO A 439 -8.18 11.32 -6.45
C PRO A 439 -7.10 10.22 -6.39
N ALA A 440 -6.25 10.24 -5.36
CA ALA A 440 -5.32 9.13 -5.16
C ALA A 440 -6.07 7.82 -4.92
N ALA A 441 -5.49 6.73 -5.43
CA ALA A 441 -5.99 5.38 -5.20
C ALA A 441 -4.79 4.43 -5.15
N ARG A 442 -4.87 3.38 -4.33
CA ARG A 442 -3.77 2.42 -4.20
C ARG A 442 -3.58 1.56 -5.45
N THR A 443 -4.66 1.30 -6.17
CA THR A 443 -4.69 0.51 -7.40
C THR A 443 -5.65 1.15 -8.38
N ALA A 444 -5.38 0.95 -9.68
CA ALA A 444 -6.28 1.36 -10.74
C ALA A 444 -7.34 0.27 -10.97
N GLU A 445 -8.45 0.36 -10.24
CA GLU A 445 -9.62 -0.51 -10.38
C GLU A 445 -10.88 0.33 -10.63
N PHE A 446 -11.47 0.13 -11.80
CA PHE A 446 -12.61 0.87 -12.30
C PHE A 446 -13.83 -0.03 -12.50
N THR A 447 -14.99 0.57 -12.69
CA THR A 447 -16.24 -0.13 -13.04
C THR A 447 -16.14 -0.94 -14.33
N TRP A 448 -15.29 -0.53 -15.28
CA TRP A 448 -15.03 -1.24 -16.53
C TRP A 448 -13.93 -2.31 -16.41
N GLY A 449 -13.10 -2.23 -15.37
CA GLY A 449 -12.16 -3.28 -14.95
C GLY A 449 -10.86 -2.78 -14.31
N LYS A 450 -9.94 -3.71 -14.09
CA LYS A 450 -8.69 -3.54 -13.35
C LYS A 450 -7.48 -3.54 -14.27
N THR A 451 -6.73 -2.44 -14.27
CA THR A 451 -5.47 -2.30 -15.00
C THR A 451 -4.24 -2.42 -14.11
N SER A 452 -4.42 -2.44 -12.78
CA SER A 452 -3.37 -2.41 -11.75
C SER A 452 -2.55 -1.11 -11.73
N ASP A 453 -2.00 -0.70 -12.87
CA ASP A 453 -1.33 0.59 -13.09
C ASP A 453 -2.31 1.61 -13.71
N GLU A 454 -2.03 2.91 -13.52
CA GLU A 454 -2.85 4.01 -14.05
C GLU A 454 -2.82 4.07 -15.59
N PRO A 455 -3.96 3.98 -16.30
CA PRO A 455 -4.02 4.03 -17.75
C PRO A 455 -3.31 5.22 -18.41
N LEU A 456 -3.43 6.42 -17.83
CA LEU A 456 -2.83 7.62 -18.43
C LEU A 456 -1.30 7.55 -18.48
N VAL A 457 -0.65 6.83 -17.56
CA VAL A 457 0.82 6.65 -17.58
C VAL A 457 1.27 5.92 -18.85
N ALA A 458 0.45 5.01 -19.37
CA ALA A 458 0.74 4.24 -20.58
C ALA A 458 0.23 4.91 -21.86
N LEU A 459 -0.82 5.73 -21.78
CA LEU A 459 -1.49 6.33 -22.94
C LEU A 459 -0.96 7.72 -23.32
N ALA A 460 -0.54 8.53 -22.35
CA ALA A 460 -0.03 9.87 -22.60
C ALA A 460 1.46 9.84 -22.94
N ASP A 461 1.87 10.73 -23.85
CA ASP A 461 3.27 10.99 -24.16
C ASP A 461 3.93 11.97 -23.17
N SER A 462 3.13 12.85 -22.57
CA SER A 462 3.56 13.80 -21.55
C SER A 462 3.64 13.18 -20.14
N PRO A 463 4.44 13.77 -19.22
CA PRO A 463 4.64 13.21 -17.89
C PRO A 463 3.36 13.16 -17.03
N ILE A 464 3.12 12.00 -16.39
CA ILE A 464 1.97 11.74 -15.53
C ILE A 464 2.41 11.49 -14.09
N ILE A 465 1.83 12.23 -13.15
CA ILE A 465 2.03 12.07 -11.71
C ILE A 465 0.83 11.36 -11.12
N VAL A 466 1.12 10.27 -10.40
CA VAL A 466 0.15 9.51 -9.62
C VAL A 466 0.69 9.31 -8.22
N ARG A 467 -0.20 9.35 -7.23
CA ARG A 467 0.13 8.84 -5.90
C ARG A 467 0.01 7.30 -5.89
N ALA A 468 1.08 6.63 -6.32
CA ALA A 468 1.16 5.17 -6.35
C ALA A 468 1.19 4.58 -4.93
N SER A 469 0.75 3.32 -4.74
CA SER A 469 0.74 2.65 -3.43
C SER A 469 2.13 2.55 -2.78
N ALA A 470 3.16 2.17 -3.54
CA ALA A 470 4.54 2.16 -3.08
C ALA A 470 5.25 3.48 -3.48
N PRO A 471 5.95 4.16 -2.55
CA PRO A 471 6.67 5.41 -2.83
C PRO A 471 7.98 5.11 -3.56
N LEU A 472 7.94 5.05 -4.89
CA LEU A 472 9.11 4.82 -5.74
C LEU A 472 9.91 6.11 -6.04
N GLY A 473 9.29 7.28 -5.84
CA GLY A 473 9.92 8.60 -5.90
C GLY A 473 10.41 9.11 -4.53
N HIS A 474 10.83 10.38 -4.48
CA HIS A 474 11.34 10.98 -3.24
C HIS A 474 10.26 10.94 -2.13
N PRO A 475 10.56 10.45 -0.92
CA PRO A 475 9.57 10.34 0.16
C PRO A 475 8.91 11.68 0.51
N GLY A 476 9.67 12.77 0.54
CA GLY A 476 9.12 14.11 0.77
C GLY A 476 8.09 14.56 -0.28
N ALA A 477 8.28 14.19 -1.54
CA ALA A 477 7.31 14.48 -2.60
C ALA A 477 6.04 13.65 -2.44
N THR A 478 6.20 12.41 -1.97
CA THR A 478 5.07 11.52 -1.63
C THR A 478 4.24 12.11 -0.49
N ARG A 479 4.88 12.65 0.56
CA ARG A 479 4.18 13.34 1.66
C ARG A 479 3.40 14.57 1.17
N LEU A 480 4.00 15.34 0.26
CA LEU A 480 3.32 16.48 -0.34
C LEU A 480 2.11 16.06 -1.18
N LEU A 481 2.23 14.96 -1.95
CA LEU A 481 1.09 14.38 -2.66
C LEU A 481 0.00 13.88 -1.71
N ASP A 482 0.37 13.27 -0.57
CA ASP A 482 -0.58 12.86 0.47
C ASP A 482 -1.35 14.07 1.03
N ARG A 483 -0.65 15.18 1.31
CA ARG A 483 -1.28 16.42 1.78
C ARG A 483 -2.15 17.10 0.71
N ILE A 484 -1.74 17.07 -0.55
CA ILE A 484 -2.56 17.57 -1.68
C ILE A 484 -3.84 16.76 -1.80
N ASP A 485 -3.73 15.43 -1.73
CA ASP A 485 -4.86 14.52 -1.81
C ASP A 485 -5.84 14.72 -0.64
N GLU A 486 -5.36 15.01 0.57
CA GLU A 486 -6.20 15.47 1.69
C GLU A 486 -6.88 16.82 1.39
N ALA A 487 -6.14 17.81 0.89
CA ALA A 487 -6.66 19.16 0.64
C ALA A 487 -7.77 19.15 -0.44
N VAL A 488 -7.58 18.43 -1.54
CA VAL A 488 -8.60 18.26 -2.59
C VAL A 488 -9.78 17.40 -2.15
N SER A 489 -9.63 16.63 -1.07
CA SER A 489 -10.69 15.84 -0.47
C SER A 489 -11.63 16.66 0.42
N SER A 490 -11.40 17.97 0.60
CA SER A 490 -12.17 18.83 1.50
C SER A 490 -13.56 19.19 0.96
N GLY A 491 -13.69 19.37 -0.36
CA GLY A 491 -14.91 19.91 -0.98
C GLY A 491 -15.11 21.41 -0.74
N THR A 492 -14.05 22.13 -0.36
CA THR A 492 -14.07 23.57 -0.05
C THR A 492 -12.86 24.26 -0.68
N ALA A 493 -12.87 25.59 -0.75
CA ALA A 493 -11.78 26.35 -1.36
C ALA A 493 -10.42 26.13 -0.63
N GLN A 494 -9.36 25.98 -1.42
CA GLN A 494 -7.97 25.80 -1.01
C GLN A 494 -7.06 26.84 -1.71
N PRO A 495 -6.91 28.07 -1.16
CA PRO A 495 -6.27 29.19 -1.86
C PRO A 495 -4.80 28.97 -2.28
N GLY A 496 -4.04 28.18 -1.52
CA GLY A 496 -2.62 27.90 -1.80
C GLY A 496 -2.37 26.74 -2.76
N LEU A 497 -3.42 26.00 -3.16
CA LEU A 497 -3.28 24.71 -3.84
C LEU A 497 -2.66 24.82 -5.24
N ALA A 498 -3.18 25.72 -6.09
CA ALA A 498 -2.66 25.92 -7.44
C ALA A 498 -1.16 26.31 -7.43
N GLN A 499 -0.75 27.13 -6.46
CA GLN A 499 0.64 27.55 -6.32
C GLN A 499 1.56 26.39 -5.90
N VAL A 500 1.11 25.50 -5.01
CA VAL A 500 1.88 24.29 -4.65
C VAL A 500 2.03 23.37 -5.86
N LEU A 501 0.96 23.15 -6.62
CA LEU A 501 0.99 22.35 -7.84
C LEU A 501 1.96 22.95 -8.86
N ALA A 502 1.90 24.26 -9.09
CA ALA A 502 2.85 24.98 -9.95
C ALA A 502 4.31 24.80 -9.49
N ARG A 503 4.59 24.88 -8.19
CA ARG A 503 5.94 24.62 -7.63
C ARG A 503 6.43 23.18 -7.86
N MET A 504 5.52 22.24 -8.02
CA MET A 504 5.81 20.84 -8.36
C MET A 504 5.99 20.60 -9.86
N GLY A 505 5.80 21.64 -10.70
CA GLY A 505 5.78 21.51 -12.15
C GLY A 505 4.50 20.89 -12.68
N VAL A 506 3.41 20.90 -11.90
CA VAL A 506 2.09 20.43 -12.31
C VAL A 506 1.35 21.57 -13.00
N THR A 507 1.13 21.43 -14.30
CA THR A 507 0.38 22.39 -15.13
C THR A 507 -1.04 21.93 -15.38
N ARG A 508 -1.32 20.64 -15.19
CA ARG A 508 -2.63 20.02 -15.42
C ARG A 508 -3.04 19.08 -14.30
N VAL A 509 -4.35 18.97 -14.09
CA VAL A 509 -4.97 18.01 -13.18
C VAL A 509 -6.03 17.23 -13.94
N VAL A 510 -6.01 15.91 -13.81
CA VAL A 510 -7.08 15.02 -14.28
C VAL A 510 -7.84 14.48 -13.09
N VAL A 511 -9.14 14.69 -13.06
CA VAL A 511 -10.01 14.03 -12.07
C VAL A 511 -10.69 12.83 -12.73
N ARG A 512 -10.44 11.64 -12.18
CA ARG A 512 -11.01 10.37 -12.66
C ARG A 512 -12.19 9.92 -11.80
N HIS A 513 -13.31 9.64 -12.46
CA HIS A 513 -14.51 9.03 -11.90
C HIS A 513 -14.50 7.51 -12.11
N GLY A 514 -15.49 6.82 -11.57
CA GLY A 514 -15.71 5.39 -11.85
C GLY A 514 -14.69 4.43 -11.21
N VAL A 515 -13.88 4.89 -10.25
CA VAL A 515 -13.06 4.03 -9.39
C VAL A 515 -13.96 3.21 -8.45
N LEU A 516 -13.63 1.94 -8.23
CA LEU A 516 -14.45 1.06 -7.40
C LEU A 516 -14.36 1.44 -5.91
N PRO A 517 -15.46 1.36 -5.12
CA PRO A 517 -15.44 1.66 -3.69
C PRO A 517 -14.36 0.88 -2.90
N LEU A 518 -14.02 -0.34 -3.34
CA LEU A 518 -12.97 -1.17 -2.74
C LEU A 518 -11.59 -0.51 -2.68
N VAL A 519 -11.29 0.46 -3.57
CA VAL A 519 -10.01 1.18 -3.55
C VAL A 519 -9.96 2.29 -2.50
N GLN A 520 -11.12 2.61 -1.90
CA GLN A 520 -11.30 3.59 -0.83
C GLN A 520 -10.81 5.01 -1.19
N ALA A 521 -10.85 5.36 -2.48
CA ALA A 521 -10.56 6.72 -2.93
C ALA A 521 -11.69 7.68 -2.51
N VAL A 522 -11.36 8.97 -2.31
CA VAL A 522 -12.38 10.00 -2.10
C VAL A 522 -13.27 10.15 -3.35
N SER A 523 -14.47 10.69 -3.18
CA SER A 523 -15.34 11.01 -4.32
C SER A 523 -14.68 12.02 -5.26
N ALA A 524 -14.66 11.70 -6.56
CA ALA A 524 -14.22 12.60 -7.61
C ALA A 524 -15.03 13.91 -7.65
N ASP A 525 -16.33 13.85 -7.35
CA ASP A 525 -17.19 15.05 -7.26
C ASP A 525 -16.67 16.02 -6.19
N ARG A 526 -16.15 15.50 -5.08
CA ARG A 526 -15.60 16.34 -4.01
C ARG A 526 -14.28 16.99 -4.41
N VAL A 527 -13.47 16.29 -5.21
CA VAL A 527 -12.26 16.84 -5.81
C VAL A 527 -12.62 17.96 -6.78
N GLU A 528 -13.56 17.74 -7.70
CA GLU A 528 -14.02 18.77 -8.65
C GLU A 528 -14.62 19.99 -7.93
N GLN A 529 -15.40 19.78 -6.87
CA GLN A 529 -15.90 20.88 -6.02
C GLN A 529 -14.76 21.71 -5.43
N THR A 530 -13.72 21.05 -4.91
CA THR A 530 -12.55 21.75 -4.37
C THR A 530 -11.82 22.54 -5.44
N LEU A 531 -11.57 21.94 -6.62
CA LEU A 531 -10.90 22.62 -7.73
C LEU A 531 -11.70 23.83 -8.22
N ALA A 532 -13.02 23.68 -8.39
CA ALA A 532 -13.90 24.76 -8.82
C ALA A 532 -14.01 25.91 -7.81
N ALA A 533 -13.97 25.61 -6.50
CA ALA A 533 -14.01 26.60 -5.44
C ALA A 533 -12.63 27.26 -5.19
N SER A 534 -11.54 26.65 -5.66
CA SER A 534 -10.19 27.13 -5.43
C SER A 534 -9.72 28.06 -6.56
N PRO A 535 -9.01 29.15 -6.26
CA PRO A 535 -8.44 30.01 -7.29
C PRO A 535 -7.34 29.28 -8.08
N GLY A 536 -7.20 29.62 -9.36
CA GLY A 536 -6.13 29.15 -10.23
C GLY A 536 -6.39 27.81 -10.91
N PHE A 537 -7.65 27.39 -11.03
CA PHE A 537 -8.04 26.20 -11.79
C PHE A 537 -9.08 26.55 -12.86
N THR A 538 -8.86 26.03 -14.07
CA THR A 538 -9.82 26.16 -15.17
C THR A 538 -10.11 24.80 -15.78
N GLN A 539 -11.39 24.40 -15.85
CA GLN A 539 -11.77 23.16 -16.51
C GLN A 539 -11.73 23.32 -18.04
N GLN A 540 -10.96 22.47 -18.71
CA GLN A 540 -10.83 22.47 -20.17
C GLN A 540 -11.88 21.58 -20.84
N GLY A 541 -12.16 20.42 -20.26
CA GLY A 541 -13.07 19.46 -20.87
C GLY A 541 -13.43 18.27 -19.98
N ARG A 542 -14.34 17.44 -20.50
CA ARG A 542 -14.76 16.17 -19.89
C ARG A 542 -14.81 15.08 -20.97
N PHE A 543 -14.18 13.95 -20.69
CA PHE A 543 -14.04 12.81 -21.57
C PHE A 543 -14.56 11.57 -20.84
N GLY A 544 -15.85 11.27 -21.02
CA GLY A 544 -16.52 10.22 -20.24
C GLY A 544 -16.40 10.49 -18.74
N ASP A 545 -15.71 9.59 -18.05
CA ASP A 545 -15.47 9.63 -16.60
C ASP A 545 -14.22 10.43 -16.20
N LEU A 546 -13.62 11.20 -17.11
CA LEU A 546 -12.43 12.02 -16.85
C LEU A 546 -12.77 13.50 -17.03
N SER A 547 -12.32 14.37 -16.12
CA SER A 547 -12.28 15.82 -16.36
C SER A 547 -10.84 16.32 -16.35
N VAL A 548 -10.54 17.25 -17.27
CA VAL A 548 -9.20 17.83 -17.45
C VAL A 548 -9.24 19.29 -17.05
N TRP A 549 -8.30 19.69 -16.19
CA TRP A 549 -8.17 21.02 -15.61
C TRP A 549 -6.75 21.55 -15.83
N THR A 550 -6.61 22.85 -16.05
CA THR A 550 -5.33 23.57 -16.08
C THR A 550 -5.09 24.31 -14.78
N VAL A 551 -3.82 24.45 -14.41
CA VAL A 551 -3.36 25.18 -13.22
C VAL A 551 -2.78 26.53 -13.66
N ASP A 552 -3.46 27.62 -13.29
CA ASP A 552 -3.05 28.96 -13.70
C ASP A 552 -1.74 29.38 -13.01
N GLY A 553 -0.85 30.04 -13.76
CA GLY A 553 0.44 30.51 -13.23
C GLY A 553 1.50 29.43 -13.06
N ALA A 554 1.21 28.18 -13.43
CA ALA A 554 2.22 27.14 -13.58
C ALA A 554 3.05 27.36 -14.86
N SER A 555 4.37 27.22 -14.75
CA SER A 555 5.26 27.08 -15.91
C SER A 555 5.67 25.62 -16.06
N GLY A 556 5.70 25.13 -17.30
CA GLY A 556 6.26 23.83 -17.63
C GLY A 556 7.77 23.80 -17.76
N ASP A 557 8.47 24.89 -17.38
CA ASP A 557 9.92 24.94 -17.39
C ASP A 557 10.53 23.86 -16.50
N LEU A 558 11.46 23.09 -17.05
CA LEU A 558 12.14 22.00 -16.34
C LEU A 558 13.13 22.53 -15.29
N VAL A 559 13.63 23.75 -15.51
CA VAL A 559 14.60 24.44 -14.66
C VAL A 559 14.23 25.90 -14.54
N GLU A 560 14.11 26.37 -13.30
CA GLU A 560 13.97 27.78 -12.95
C GLU A 560 15.25 28.25 -12.25
N ALA A 561 15.67 29.51 -12.44
CA ALA A 561 16.66 30.14 -11.57
C ALA A 561 15.97 31.11 -10.62
N VAL A 562 16.27 30.98 -9.34
CA VAL A 562 15.81 31.89 -8.28
C VAL A 562 17.01 32.54 -7.61
N HIS A 563 16.87 33.80 -7.17
CA HIS A 563 17.96 34.49 -6.47
C HIS A 563 18.40 33.74 -5.19
N ALA A 564 19.71 33.68 -4.93
CA ALA A 564 20.23 32.90 -3.79
C ALA A 564 19.72 33.43 -2.44
N ASP A 565 19.62 34.74 -2.29
CA ASP A 565 19.14 35.39 -1.06
C ASP A 565 17.61 35.31 -0.84
N ALA A 566 16.84 34.80 -1.81
CA ALA A 566 15.40 34.55 -1.67
C ALA A 566 15.09 33.20 -0.98
N GLY A 567 16.08 32.62 -0.30
CA GLY A 567 15.96 31.33 0.39
C GLY A 567 15.28 31.47 1.74
N VAL A 568 14.32 30.58 2.03
CA VAL A 568 13.65 30.49 3.34
C VAL A 568 13.97 29.15 4.00
N ARG A 569 14.51 29.17 5.22
CA ARG A 569 14.74 27.97 6.03
C ARG A 569 13.52 27.63 6.87
N VAL A 570 13.01 26.43 6.71
CA VAL A 570 11.80 25.95 7.40
C VAL A 570 12.14 24.73 8.26
N ALA A 571 11.81 24.81 9.55
CA ALA A 571 11.76 23.65 10.44
C ALA A 571 10.39 22.98 10.29
N GLY A 572 10.35 21.83 9.61
CA GLY A 572 9.10 21.15 9.27
C GLY A 572 9.28 20.02 8.25
N GLY A 573 8.17 19.52 7.73
CA GLY A 573 8.09 18.59 6.61
C GLY A 573 7.66 19.26 5.30
N PRO A 574 7.95 18.65 4.13
CA PRO A 574 7.58 19.20 2.82
C PRO A 574 6.09 19.53 2.66
N GLU A 575 5.21 18.82 3.37
CA GLU A 575 3.77 19.08 3.38
C GLU A 575 3.40 20.48 3.90
N ALA A 576 4.29 21.14 4.65
CA ALA A 576 4.11 22.51 5.12
C ALA A 576 3.98 23.53 3.98
N LEU A 577 4.42 23.20 2.76
CA LEU A 577 4.29 24.08 1.60
C LEU A 577 2.85 24.51 1.34
N VAL A 578 1.85 23.66 1.64
CA VAL A 578 0.43 24.00 1.49
C VAL A 578 0.04 25.15 2.42
N ASP A 579 0.49 25.09 3.68
CA ASP A 579 0.22 26.16 4.66
C ASP A 579 1.02 27.43 4.34
N LEU A 580 2.27 27.28 3.88
CA LEU A 580 3.16 28.40 3.55
C LEU A 580 2.72 29.16 2.30
N THR A 581 2.29 28.50 1.23
CA THR A 581 1.74 29.19 0.04
C THR A 581 0.41 29.87 0.38
N ALA A 582 -0.43 29.22 1.19
CA ALA A 582 -1.63 29.86 1.72
C ALA A 582 -1.31 31.05 2.65
N GLN A 583 -0.10 31.12 3.23
CA GLN A 583 0.39 32.29 4.01
C GLN A 583 1.10 33.32 3.11
N GLY A 584 1.09 33.14 1.80
CA GLY A 584 1.67 34.07 0.84
C GLY A 584 3.15 33.86 0.56
N LEU A 585 3.68 32.63 0.69
CA LEU A 585 5.00 32.27 0.15
C LEU A 585 5.00 32.55 -1.38
N PRO A 586 5.71 33.58 -1.87
CA PRO A 586 5.52 34.05 -3.22
C PRO A 586 6.23 33.15 -4.25
N PRO A 587 5.76 33.13 -5.50
CA PRO A 587 6.52 32.60 -6.63
C PRO A 587 7.93 33.23 -6.69
N GLY A 588 8.93 32.48 -7.20
CA GLY A 588 10.31 32.97 -7.24
C GLY A 588 11.00 33.02 -5.86
N THR A 589 10.58 32.17 -4.93
CA THR A 589 11.30 31.86 -3.68
C THR A 589 11.61 30.38 -3.61
N TRP A 590 12.71 30.02 -2.97
CA TRP A 590 13.09 28.63 -2.74
C TRP A 590 13.18 28.36 -1.24
N THR A 591 12.88 27.15 -0.81
CA THR A 591 12.91 26.80 0.61
C THR A 591 13.84 25.64 0.88
N THR A 592 14.42 25.57 2.06
CA THR A 592 14.98 24.33 2.61
C THR A 592 14.10 23.89 3.76
N ILE A 593 13.52 22.69 3.67
CA ILE A 593 12.55 22.20 4.64
C ILE A 593 13.08 20.90 5.26
N GLU A 594 13.42 20.95 6.54
CA GLU A 594 13.96 19.82 7.28
C GLU A 594 13.44 19.80 8.72
N PRO A 595 13.08 18.64 9.30
CA PRO A 595 12.76 18.53 10.71
C PRO A 595 13.97 18.94 11.57
N GLY A 596 13.75 19.80 12.56
CA GLY A 596 14.83 20.27 13.43
C GLY A 596 15.89 21.17 12.75
N ALA A 597 15.52 21.88 11.67
CA ALA A 597 16.40 22.85 11.01
C ALA A 597 17.00 23.86 12.02
N MET A 598 18.29 24.15 11.86
CA MET A 598 19.01 25.13 12.68
C MET A 598 18.73 26.55 12.21
N ASP A 599 18.54 27.48 13.15
CA ASP A 599 18.24 28.90 12.90
C ASP A 599 17.18 29.11 11.79
N PRO A 600 15.97 28.51 11.94
CA PRO A 600 14.93 28.57 10.92
C PRO A 600 14.30 29.96 10.85
N ASP A 601 13.93 30.38 9.64
CA ASP A 601 13.13 31.59 9.42
C ASP A 601 11.66 31.30 9.77
N VAL A 602 11.22 30.04 9.57
CA VAL A 602 9.87 29.56 9.89
C VAL A 602 9.91 28.22 10.60
N VAL A 603 9.10 28.08 11.64
CA VAL A 603 8.83 26.79 12.31
C VAL A 603 7.37 26.42 12.05
N THR A 604 7.13 25.14 11.77
CA THR A 604 5.78 24.61 11.54
C THR A 604 5.50 23.43 12.46
N ASP A 605 4.22 23.08 12.64
CA ASP A 605 3.81 21.87 13.35
C ASP A 605 3.51 20.68 12.41
N SER A 606 4.05 20.73 11.19
CA SER A 606 4.06 19.63 10.22
C SER A 606 4.95 18.47 10.68
N VAL A 607 4.98 17.35 9.92
CA VAL A 607 5.80 16.16 10.21
C VAL A 607 5.64 15.60 11.63
N ARG A 608 4.40 15.57 12.13
CA ARG A 608 4.08 15.08 13.49
C ARG A 608 4.46 13.61 13.69
N TRP A 609 4.80 13.25 14.93
CA TRP A 609 5.13 11.87 15.32
C TRP A 609 3.88 10.97 15.30
N ARG A 610 3.71 10.19 14.24
CA ARG A 610 2.49 9.43 13.94
C ARG A 610 2.83 8.07 13.30
N GLN A 611 1.94 7.09 13.48
CA GLN A 611 2.00 5.85 12.71
C GLN A 611 1.47 6.08 11.29
N PHE A 612 2.05 5.35 10.32
CA PHE A 612 1.63 5.35 8.93
C PHE A 612 1.36 3.93 8.42
N ASN A 613 0.18 3.70 7.87
CA ASN A 613 -0.24 2.47 7.24
C ASN A 613 -0.23 2.62 5.72
N SER A 614 0.89 2.22 5.08
CA SER A 614 1.01 2.21 3.62
C SER A 614 0.02 1.27 2.92
N GLY A 615 -0.65 0.40 3.69
CA GLY A 615 -1.75 -0.45 3.25
C GLY A 615 -3.10 0.28 3.17
N ARG A 616 -3.16 1.61 3.15
CA ARG A 616 -4.38 2.41 2.95
C ARG A 616 -4.12 3.63 2.06
N PRO A 617 -5.15 4.20 1.39
CA PRO A 617 -5.04 5.52 0.77
C PRO A 617 -4.63 6.60 1.78
N ALA A 618 -4.03 7.69 1.30
CA ALA A 618 -3.41 8.73 2.12
C ALA A 618 -4.31 9.24 3.25
N GLN A 619 -5.57 9.54 2.92
CA GLN A 619 -6.58 10.08 3.85
C GLN A 619 -6.89 9.13 5.02
N LEU A 620 -6.59 7.84 4.88
CA LEU A 620 -6.87 6.79 5.86
C LEU A 620 -5.59 6.18 6.46
N ALA A 621 -4.42 6.65 6.02
CA ALA A 621 -3.14 6.00 6.29
C ALA A 621 -2.51 6.44 7.62
N HIS A 622 -2.80 7.63 8.13
CA HIS A 622 -2.15 8.17 9.32
C HIS A 622 -2.99 8.00 10.60
N GLY A 623 -2.31 7.65 11.70
CA GLY A 623 -2.88 7.65 13.06
C GLY A 623 -2.90 9.03 13.72
N PRO A 624 -3.28 9.17 14.99
CA PRO A 624 -3.18 10.43 15.73
C PRO A 624 -1.72 10.78 16.06
N THR A 625 -1.45 12.01 16.48
CA THR A 625 -0.14 12.42 17.02
C THR A 625 0.11 11.73 18.35
N LEU A 626 1.26 11.07 18.45
CA LEU A 626 1.67 10.25 19.60
C LEU A 626 2.69 10.98 20.49
N THR A 627 2.90 10.48 21.71
CA THR A 627 3.93 11.00 22.62
C THR A 627 5.32 10.57 22.15
N ALA A 628 6.36 11.28 22.60
CA ALA A 628 7.75 10.97 22.22
C ALA A 628 8.21 9.58 22.70
N GLU A 629 7.60 9.05 23.76
CA GLU A 629 7.91 7.74 24.33
C GLU A 629 7.23 6.58 23.59
N ASP A 630 6.23 6.86 22.74
CA ASP A 630 5.56 5.84 21.93
C ASP A 630 6.45 5.45 20.74
N ASP A 631 6.94 4.21 20.74
CA ASP A 631 7.84 3.68 19.72
C ASP A 631 7.10 3.03 18.55
N ALA A 632 5.76 3.04 18.53
CA ALA A 632 4.97 2.42 17.48
C ALA A 632 5.33 2.93 16.06
N PRO A 633 5.63 4.23 15.82
CA PRO A 633 6.11 4.71 14.53
C PRO A 633 7.52 4.21 14.13
N THR A 634 8.28 3.58 15.03
CA THR A 634 9.60 3.00 14.68
C THR A 634 9.49 1.58 14.12
N VAL A 635 8.32 0.94 14.27
CA VAL A 635 8.06 -0.44 13.88
C VAL A 635 7.84 -0.54 12.36
N ILE A 636 8.50 -1.51 11.72
CA ILE A 636 8.35 -1.73 10.27
C ILE A 636 6.89 -2.04 9.92
N GLY A 637 6.39 -1.38 8.88
CA GLY A 637 4.98 -1.40 8.49
C GLY A 637 4.12 -0.32 9.16
N ALA A 638 4.63 0.36 10.19
CA ALA A 638 4.00 1.53 10.83
C ALA A 638 4.86 2.81 10.75
N ARG A 639 6.06 2.72 10.17
CA ARG A 639 6.96 3.85 9.94
C ARG A 639 6.35 4.84 8.98
N ASP A 640 6.45 6.11 9.34
CA ASP A 640 6.10 7.23 8.48
C ASP A 640 7.18 7.48 7.41
N LEU A 641 6.80 8.16 6.33
CA LEU A 641 7.66 8.52 5.21
C LEU A 641 8.73 9.55 5.66
N PRO A 642 10.02 9.34 5.34
CA PRO A 642 11.06 10.33 5.57
C PRO A 642 10.68 11.72 5.05
N PRO A 643 11.08 12.81 5.73
CA PRO A 643 12.10 12.85 6.79
C PRO A 643 11.60 12.51 8.21
N ALA A 644 10.36 12.04 8.38
CA ALA A 644 9.89 11.52 9.67
C ALA A 644 10.74 10.34 10.17
N GLY A 645 10.91 10.21 11.48
CA GLY A 645 11.63 9.08 12.10
C GLY A 645 12.32 9.37 13.42
N ASP A 646 12.32 10.60 13.92
CA ASP A 646 12.93 10.98 15.19
C ASP A 646 12.02 11.94 15.99
N PRO A 647 11.42 11.47 17.11
CA PRO A 647 10.52 12.30 17.92
C PRO A 647 11.21 13.52 18.55
N ALA A 648 12.55 13.58 18.59
CA ALA A 648 13.27 14.76 19.09
C ALA A 648 13.22 15.96 18.14
N THR A 649 12.94 15.72 16.86
CA THR A 649 12.93 16.74 15.79
C THR A 649 11.54 16.95 15.19
N GLN A 650 10.53 16.29 15.75
CA GLN A 650 9.15 16.28 15.25
C GLN A 650 8.18 16.77 16.34
N PRO A 651 7.03 17.35 15.96
CA PRO A 651 5.98 17.65 16.93
C PRO A 651 5.40 16.37 17.54
N VAL A 652 5.26 16.36 18.87
CA VAL A 652 4.75 15.22 19.66
C VAL A 652 3.59 15.65 20.54
N ARG A 653 2.76 14.70 20.96
CA ARG A 653 1.69 14.95 21.92
C ARG A 653 2.25 14.96 23.34
N GLU A 654 1.86 15.96 24.12
CA GLU A 654 2.06 16.03 25.56
C GLU A 654 0.72 16.00 26.29
N TRP A 655 0.63 15.22 27.36
CA TRP A 655 -0.54 15.18 28.21
C TRP A 655 -0.52 16.29 29.27
N VAL A 656 -1.66 16.95 29.47
CA VAL A 656 -1.83 18.02 30.46
C VAL A 656 -2.49 17.42 31.70
N GLY A 657 -1.87 17.61 32.87
CA GLY A 657 -2.37 17.07 34.15
C GLY A 657 -2.25 15.55 34.30
N LEU A 658 -1.64 14.88 33.32
CA LEU A 658 -1.50 13.42 33.21
C LEU A 658 -0.07 13.09 32.79
N ARG A 659 0.42 11.91 33.18
CA ARG A 659 1.70 11.35 32.72
C ARG A 659 1.53 10.61 31.40
N ASP A 660 0.44 9.86 31.28
CA ASP A 660 0.18 8.99 30.13
C ASP A 660 -1.32 8.67 30.05
N VAL A 661 -1.80 8.44 28.83
CA VAL A 661 -3.16 8.00 28.54
C VAL A 661 -3.09 6.82 27.58
N HIS A 662 -3.61 5.68 28.03
CA HIS A 662 -3.57 4.45 27.26
C HIS A 662 -4.99 3.92 27.06
N ALA A 663 -5.31 3.49 25.84
CA ALA A 663 -6.56 2.82 25.53
C ALA A 663 -6.31 1.36 25.13
N SER A 664 -7.25 0.46 25.46
CA SER A 664 -7.20 -0.95 25.03
C SER A 664 -7.17 -1.11 23.52
N SER A 665 -7.92 -0.26 22.83
CA SER A 665 -7.93 -0.07 21.39
C SER A 665 -8.41 1.35 21.08
N SER A 666 -8.22 1.79 19.84
CA SER A 666 -8.75 3.06 19.38
C SER A 666 -9.16 2.99 17.92
N GLY A 667 -10.31 3.57 17.60
CA GLY A 667 -10.75 3.81 16.22
C GLY A 667 -9.85 4.79 15.46
N ALA A 668 -8.92 5.48 16.14
CA ALA A 668 -7.92 6.32 15.50
C ALA A 668 -6.64 5.55 15.08
N ASP A 669 -6.46 4.30 15.52
CA ASP A 669 -5.34 3.46 15.07
C ASP A 669 -5.51 3.15 13.57
N PRO A 670 -4.56 3.53 12.70
CA PRO A 670 -4.68 3.34 11.24
C PRO A 670 -4.70 1.86 10.83
N PHE A 671 -4.43 0.93 11.75
CA PHE A 671 -4.55 -0.52 11.57
C PHE A 671 -5.83 -1.13 12.18
N ALA A 672 -6.68 -0.33 12.82
CA ALA A 672 -7.96 -0.77 13.40
C ALA A 672 -8.89 -1.35 12.33
N SER A 673 -9.65 -2.39 12.71
CA SER A 673 -10.67 -2.96 11.82
C SER A 673 -11.78 -1.96 11.52
N SER A 674 -12.19 -1.20 12.53
CA SER A 674 -13.23 -0.16 12.45
C SER A 674 -12.62 1.23 12.68
N TRP A 675 -11.71 1.60 11.77
CA TRP A 675 -11.12 2.94 11.77
C TRP A 675 -12.19 4.01 11.57
N SER A 676 -12.16 5.02 12.43
CA SER A 676 -13.19 6.07 12.54
C SER A 676 -12.60 7.48 12.42
N GLY A 677 -11.33 7.61 12.04
CA GLY A 677 -10.63 8.89 11.94
C GLY A 677 -9.78 9.21 13.17
N THR A 678 -8.86 10.17 13.00
CA THR A 678 -7.93 10.59 14.07
C THR A 678 -8.64 11.29 15.24
N ARG A 679 -9.82 11.88 14.99
CA ARG A 679 -10.75 12.42 16.00
C ARG A 679 -11.29 11.36 16.98
N SER A 680 -11.08 10.07 16.71
CA SER A 680 -11.54 8.97 17.56
C SER A 680 -10.48 8.49 18.58
N GLY A 681 -9.42 9.26 18.77
CA GLY A 681 -8.29 8.94 19.64
C GLY A 681 -8.58 9.17 21.13
N PRO A 682 -7.71 8.68 22.04
CA PRO A 682 -7.85 8.90 23.48
C PRO A 682 -7.88 10.38 23.90
N ALA A 683 -7.22 11.26 23.14
CA ALA A 683 -7.19 12.69 23.40
C ALA A 683 -8.58 13.35 23.28
N ALA A 684 -9.44 12.83 22.41
CA ALA A 684 -10.79 13.33 22.19
C ALA A 684 -11.72 13.12 23.41
N ALA A 685 -11.36 12.23 24.34
CA ALA A 685 -12.10 12.12 25.60
C ALA A 685 -11.72 13.20 26.63
N LEU A 686 -10.73 14.05 26.32
CA LEU A 686 -10.09 14.98 27.26
C LEU A 686 -9.98 16.41 26.70
N ASP A 687 -10.53 16.69 25.52
CA ASP A 687 -10.43 18.00 24.85
C ASP A 687 -11.52 18.99 25.28
N GLY A 688 -12.61 18.49 25.86
CA GLY A 688 -13.76 19.28 26.31
C GLY A 688 -14.80 19.56 25.22
N ASP A 689 -14.67 18.97 24.02
CA ASP A 689 -15.68 19.03 22.96
C ASP A 689 -16.55 17.77 23.01
N SER A 690 -17.85 17.94 23.25
CA SER A 690 -18.78 16.79 23.23
C SER A 690 -19.06 16.23 21.83
N GLY A 691 -18.63 16.93 20.78
CA GLY A 691 -18.70 16.49 19.39
C GLY A 691 -17.53 15.59 18.96
N THR A 692 -16.50 15.42 19.80
CA THR A 692 -15.41 14.45 19.62
C THR A 692 -15.55 13.34 20.67
N ALA A 693 -14.93 12.19 20.42
CA ALA A 693 -14.98 11.08 21.37
C ALA A 693 -13.86 10.08 21.12
N TRP A 694 -13.30 9.51 22.19
CA TRP A 694 -12.54 8.27 22.06
C TRP A 694 -13.50 7.14 21.69
N LEU A 695 -13.24 6.47 20.56
CA LEU A 695 -13.94 5.25 20.16
C LEU A 695 -13.00 4.06 20.25
N THR A 696 -13.49 2.91 20.73
CA THR A 696 -12.75 1.64 20.66
C THR A 696 -12.68 1.14 19.21
N ASP A 697 -11.78 0.20 18.92
CA ASP A 697 -11.99 -0.71 17.78
C ASP A 697 -13.13 -1.71 18.12
N GLU A 698 -13.37 -2.69 17.28
CA GLU A 698 -14.28 -3.79 17.57
C GLU A 698 -13.75 -4.69 18.70
N GLU A 699 -14.21 -4.44 19.94
CA GLU A 699 -13.81 -5.25 21.09
C GLU A 699 -14.94 -5.55 22.08
N THR A 700 -14.79 -6.63 22.84
CA THR A 700 -15.79 -7.06 23.84
C THR A 700 -15.68 -6.31 25.15
N ALA A 701 -14.50 -5.78 25.50
CA ALA A 701 -14.29 -5.04 26.73
C ALA A 701 -13.26 -3.93 26.47
N GLY A 702 -13.73 -2.67 26.52
CA GLY A 702 -12.86 -1.51 26.33
C GLY A 702 -12.47 -0.83 27.63
N ARG A 703 -11.29 -0.21 27.62
CA ARG A 703 -10.72 0.51 28.76
C ARG A 703 -9.92 1.72 28.30
N LEU A 704 -10.16 2.85 28.94
CA LEU A 704 -9.30 4.03 28.91
C LEU A 704 -8.60 4.18 30.26
N THR A 705 -7.28 4.26 30.26
CA THR A 705 -6.43 4.36 31.45
C THR A 705 -5.75 5.71 31.48
N LEU A 706 -6.03 6.49 32.52
CA LEU A 706 -5.43 7.79 32.82
C LEU A 706 -4.38 7.60 33.92
N THR A 707 -3.11 7.86 33.59
CA THR A 707 -2.01 7.75 34.54
C THR A 707 -1.62 9.13 35.05
N LEU A 708 -1.61 9.31 36.38
CA LEU A 708 -1.36 10.62 37.00
C LEU A 708 0.16 10.87 37.17
N PRO A 709 0.63 12.13 37.16
CA PRO A 709 2.05 12.45 37.37
C PRO A 709 2.59 12.00 38.72
N GLY A 710 1.70 11.89 39.71
CA GLY A 710 1.96 11.31 41.02
C GLY A 710 0.65 11.13 41.78
N PRO A 711 0.69 10.53 42.99
CA PRO A 711 -0.52 10.24 43.74
C PRO A 711 -1.28 11.52 44.09
N THR A 712 -2.50 11.70 43.61
CA THR A 712 -3.30 12.93 43.80
C THR A 712 -4.78 12.63 44.03
N ARG A 713 -5.54 13.62 44.53
CA ARG A 713 -6.98 13.51 44.76
C ARG A 713 -7.73 13.76 43.46
N LEU A 714 -8.59 12.82 43.07
CA LEU A 714 -9.34 12.91 41.81
C LEU A 714 -10.62 13.76 41.91
N GLY A 715 -11.09 14.06 43.12
CA GLY A 715 -12.35 14.79 43.33
C GLY A 715 -13.55 14.07 42.72
N THR A 716 -14.47 14.84 42.16
CA THR A 716 -15.60 14.35 41.37
C THR A 716 -15.16 14.12 39.93
N VAL A 717 -15.20 12.86 39.50
CA VAL A 717 -14.94 12.48 38.11
C VAL A 717 -16.25 12.40 37.37
N THR A 718 -16.37 13.11 36.25
CA THR A 718 -17.51 13.07 35.34
C THR A 718 -17.13 12.30 34.07
N VAL A 719 -18.06 11.49 33.56
CA VAL A 719 -17.90 10.75 32.31
C VAL A 719 -19.13 10.98 31.44
N ARG A 720 -18.90 11.25 30.15
CA ARG A 720 -19.95 11.36 29.12
C ARG A 720 -19.74 10.30 28.05
N ALA A 721 -20.78 9.53 27.74
CA ALA A 721 -20.77 8.55 26.66
C ALA A 721 -20.79 9.24 25.29
N ALA A 722 -20.19 8.59 24.29
CA ALA A 722 -20.29 9.03 22.91
C ALA A 722 -21.71 8.78 22.36
N GLU A 723 -22.33 9.81 21.77
CA GLU A 723 -23.70 9.75 21.23
C GLU A 723 -23.80 8.91 19.95
N THR A 724 -22.69 8.71 19.24
CA THR A 724 -22.60 8.04 17.93
C THR A 724 -22.43 6.52 18.00
N THR A 725 -22.39 5.93 19.20
CA THR A 725 -22.17 4.49 19.41
C THR A 725 -23.34 3.85 20.16
N PRO A 726 -23.49 2.50 20.16
CA PRO A 726 -24.46 1.82 21.00
C PRO A 726 -24.39 2.34 22.45
N ALA A 727 -25.56 2.65 23.02
CA ALA A 727 -25.66 3.34 24.30
C ALA A 727 -24.81 2.67 25.39
N VAL A 728 -23.96 3.49 26.03
CA VAL A 728 -23.19 3.10 27.22
C VAL A 728 -23.97 3.55 28.44
N ASP A 729 -24.80 2.67 29.00
CA ASP A 729 -25.68 3.04 30.13
C ASP A 729 -24.93 3.20 31.45
N ALA A 730 -23.74 2.62 31.57
CA ALA A 730 -22.91 2.71 32.77
C ALA A 730 -21.43 2.45 32.45
N VAL A 731 -20.54 3.03 33.25
CA VAL A 731 -19.10 2.73 33.23
C VAL A 731 -18.63 2.30 34.62
N THR A 732 -17.49 1.64 34.71
CA THR A 732 -16.83 1.37 35.98
C THR A 732 -15.53 2.15 36.08
N LEU A 733 -15.46 3.08 37.03
CA LEU A 733 -14.23 3.76 37.42
C LEU A 733 -13.43 2.87 38.36
N VAL A 734 -12.17 2.60 38.02
CA VAL A 734 -11.22 1.88 38.88
C VAL A 734 -10.04 2.79 39.18
N ALA A 735 -10.08 3.43 40.34
CA ALA A 735 -9.01 4.29 40.82
C ALA A 735 -8.00 3.47 41.63
N HIS A 736 -6.73 3.45 41.21
CA HIS A 736 -5.66 2.68 41.83
C HIS A 736 -4.81 3.54 42.76
N ARG A 737 -4.41 2.95 43.87
CA ARG A 737 -3.53 3.56 44.85
C ARG A 737 -2.08 3.09 44.63
N PRO A 738 -1.09 3.85 45.13
CA PRO A 738 0.32 3.49 45.01
C PRO A 738 0.70 2.16 45.68
N ASP A 739 -0.11 1.68 46.63
CA ASP A 739 0.08 0.40 47.31
C ASP A 739 -0.46 -0.81 46.52
N GLY A 740 -1.01 -0.59 45.32
CA GLY A 740 -1.59 -1.61 44.45
C GLY A 740 -3.05 -1.95 44.74
N THR A 741 -3.67 -1.35 45.77
CA THR A 741 -5.10 -1.49 46.01
C THR A 741 -5.90 -0.57 45.08
N SER A 742 -7.18 -0.86 44.85
CA SER A 742 -8.06 -0.01 44.02
C SER A 742 -9.42 0.23 44.66
N ARG A 743 -10.02 1.36 44.32
CA ARG A 743 -11.43 1.68 44.59
C ARG A 743 -12.20 1.57 43.29
N ARG A 744 -13.27 0.76 43.29
CA ARG A 744 -14.14 0.56 42.13
C ARG A 744 -15.48 1.22 42.37
N VAL A 745 -15.92 2.05 41.45
CA VAL A 745 -17.22 2.72 41.50
C VAL A 745 -17.91 2.54 40.15
N ARG A 746 -19.12 1.98 40.17
CA ARG A 746 -19.97 1.92 38.98
C ARG A 746 -20.75 3.23 38.87
N VAL A 747 -20.70 3.86 37.71
CA VAL A 747 -21.36 5.14 37.41
C VAL A 747 -22.42 4.86 36.35
N THR A 748 -23.68 5.17 36.66
CA THR A 748 -24.78 5.16 35.69
C THR A 748 -24.73 6.46 34.89
N LEU A 749 -24.95 6.38 33.58
CA LEU A 749 -24.90 7.53 32.67
C LEU A 749 -26.33 7.96 32.28
N ASP A 750 -27.00 8.68 33.18
CA ASP A 750 -28.37 9.17 32.94
C ASP A 750 -28.34 10.29 31.89
N GLY A 751 -29.07 10.11 30.78
CA GLY A 751 -29.00 11.04 29.65
C GLY A 751 -27.60 11.10 29.00
N GLY A 752 -26.79 10.03 29.14
CA GLY A 752 -25.47 9.93 28.53
C GLY A 752 -24.31 10.48 29.37
N SER A 753 -24.57 11.00 30.58
CA SER A 753 -23.52 11.52 31.48
C SER A 753 -23.70 11.06 32.92
N GLY A 754 -22.62 10.97 33.69
CA GLY A 754 -22.67 10.64 35.10
C GLY A 754 -21.36 10.92 35.83
N SER A 755 -21.44 11.12 37.14
CA SER A 755 -20.28 11.49 37.95
C SER A 755 -20.14 10.63 39.21
N ALA A 756 -18.92 10.53 39.72
CA ALA A 756 -18.63 9.88 41.01
C ALA A 756 -17.56 10.64 41.80
N ASP A 757 -17.86 10.87 43.08
CA ASP A 757 -16.91 11.44 44.03
C ASP A 757 -15.96 10.35 44.58
N LEU A 758 -14.68 10.49 44.27
CA LEU A 758 -13.61 9.61 44.74
C LEU A 758 -13.01 10.05 46.08
N GLY A 759 -13.55 11.11 46.69
CA GLY A 759 -13.26 11.58 48.04
C GLY A 759 -11.86 12.20 48.17
N THR A 760 -11.31 12.12 49.38
CA THR A 760 -10.01 12.75 49.73
C THR A 760 -8.80 11.83 49.58
N GLU A 761 -9.03 10.60 49.10
CA GLU A 761 -8.00 9.61 48.84
C GLU A 761 -7.09 10.02 47.68
N ARG A 762 -5.85 9.49 47.66
CA ARG A 762 -4.87 9.78 46.61
C ARG A 762 -4.68 8.56 45.72
N PHE A 763 -4.76 8.77 44.42
CA PHE A 763 -4.65 7.76 43.38
C PHE A 763 -3.53 8.13 42.42
N ASP A 764 -2.88 7.15 41.82
CA ASP A 764 -1.85 7.34 40.79
C ASP A 764 -2.32 6.89 39.39
N ARG A 765 -3.45 6.20 39.30
CA ARG A 765 -4.07 5.77 38.04
C ARG A 765 -5.60 5.69 38.15
N LEU A 766 -6.30 6.01 37.08
CA LEU A 766 -7.75 5.85 36.93
C LEU A 766 -8.05 5.08 35.64
N ASP A 767 -8.75 3.94 35.74
CA ASP A 767 -9.30 3.25 34.57
C ASP A 767 -10.79 3.56 34.43
N VAL A 768 -11.22 3.98 33.24
CA VAL A 768 -12.62 4.03 32.81
C VAL A 768 -12.89 2.75 32.03
N VAL A 769 -13.64 1.83 32.63
CA VAL A 769 -13.91 0.50 32.07
C VAL A 769 -15.33 0.46 31.50
N LEU A 770 -15.42 0.19 30.20
CA LEU A 770 -16.69 0.02 29.50
C LEU A 770 -17.33 -1.34 29.86
N PRO A 771 -18.67 -1.44 29.81
CA PRO A 771 -19.36 -2.72 30.00
C PRO A 771 -18.91 -3.76 28.98
N THR A 772 -18.81 -5.02 29.43
CA THR A 772 -18.52 -6.14 28.53
C THR A 772 -19.72 -6.44 27.64
N SER A 773 -19.50 -6.55 26.33
CA SER A 773 -20.50 -7.02 25.37
C SER A 773 -20.32 -8.49 25.00
N PRO A 774 -21.41 -9.18 24.60
CA PRO A 774 -21.34 -10.58 24.15
C PRO A 774 -20.65 -10.73 22.78
N ARG A 775 -20.50 -9.65 22.01
CA ARG A 775 -19.84 -9.60 20.71
C ARG A 775 -18.96 -8.34 20.62
N PRO A 776 -17.89 -8.34 19.81
CA PRO A 776 -17.13 -7.13 19.52
C PRO A 776 -18.05 -6.05 18.96
N VAL A 777 -18.00 -4.85 19.53
CA VAL A 777 -18.73 -3.66 19.06
C VAL A 777 -17.92 -2.42 19.39
N VAL A 778 -18.00 -1.41 18.53
CA VAL A 778 -17.44 -0.08 18.79
C VAL A 778 -18.28 0.61 19.87
N ARG A 779 -17.63 1.19 20.87
CA ARG A 779 -18.24 2.04 21.91
C ARG A 779 -17.32 3.22 22.18
N GLY A 780 -17.85 4.31 22.74
CA GLY A 780 -17.02 5.48 23.00
C GLY A 780 -17.36 6.28 24.24
N ILE A 781 -16.40 7.11 24.62
CA ILE A 781 -16.49 8.11 25.68
C ILE A 781 -16.17 9.46 25.06
N ALA A 782 -17.12 10.40 25.14
CA ALA A 782 -16.96 11.77 24.66
C ALA A 782 -16.16 12.62 25.65
N GLU A 783 -16.32 12.39 26.95
CA GLU A 783 -15.63 13.22 27.95
C GLU A 783 -15.29 12.42 29.21
N VAL A 784 -14.10 12.67 29.77
CA VAL A 784 -13.70 12.32 31.12
C VAL A 784 -13.06 13.55 31.77
N SER A 785 -13.70 14.09 32.80
CA SER A 785 -13.25 15.33 33.46
C SER A 785 -13.22 15.20 34.98
N SER A 786 -12.47 16.09 35.64
CA SER A 786 -12.34 16.16 37.10
C SER A 786 -12.50 17.60 37.57
N ASP A 787 -13.23 17.81 38.67
CA ASP A 787 -13.34 19.12 39.32
C ASP A 787 -12.05 19.54 40.06
N ALA A 788 -11.14 18.60 40.32
CA ALA A 788 -9.89 18.82 41.04
C ALA A 788 -8.70 19.04 40.10
N HIS A 789 -8.80 18.61 38.83
CA HIS A 789 -7.69 18.58 37.89
C HIS A 789 -8.13 18.93 36.47
N ALA A 790 -7.40 19.84 35.83
CA ALA A 790 -7.51 20.06 34.39
C ALA A 790 -6.75 18.97 33.64
N TRP A 791 -7.48 18.15 32.88
CA TRP A 791 -6.93 17.17 31.95
C TRP A 791 -7.05 17.65 30.51
N GLY A 792 -6.16 17.17 29.65
CA GLY A 792 -6.17 17.47 28.22
C GLY A 792 -4.88 17.06 27.56
N SER A 793 -4.64 17.59 26.36
CA SER A 793 -3.37 17.39 25.65
C SER A 793 -2.98 18.65 24.87
N ARG A 794 -1.74 18.68 24.40
CA ARG A 794 -1.20 19.72 23.52
C ARG A 794 -0.14 19.13 22.61
N ILE A 795 0.14 19.81 21.50
CA ILE A 795 1.22 19.45 20.58
C ILE A 795 2.46 20.26 20.92
N ALA A 796 3.52 19.58 21.37
CA ALA A 796 4.80 20.22 21.63
C ALA A 796 5.61 20.32 20.34
N VAL A 797 5.94 21.55 19.94
CA VAL A 797 6.81 21.84 18.80
C VAL A 797 8.26 21.65 19.24
N PRO A 798 9.10 20.93 18.45
CA PRO A 798 10.46 20.58 18.86
C PRO A 798 11.42 21.78 18.88
N GLY A 799 12.50 21.65 19.63
CA GLY A 799 13.58 22.64 19.68
C GLY A 799 13.25 23.90 20.50
N THR A 800 14.05 24.96 20.28
CA THR A 800 13.85 26.29 20.85
C THR A 800 13.72 27.30 19.71
N VAL A 801 12.82 28.26 19.85
CA VAL A 801 12.50 29.28 18.83
C VAL A 801 12.82 30.67 19.38
N ASP A 802 13.49 31.50 18.59
CA ASP A 802 13.57 32.93 18.88
C ASP A 802 12.40 33.64 18.22
N LEU A 803 11.32 33.84 18.97
CA LEU A 803 10.09 34.45 18.45
C LEU A 803 10.25 35.94 18.07
N ALA A 804 11.42 36.55 18.32
CA ALA A 804 11.72 37.90 17.82
C ALA A 804 12.01 37.89 16.30
N ASP A 805 12.68 36.86 15.80
CA ASP A 805 13.20 36.78 14.43
C ASP A 805 12.62 35.61 13.61
N THR A 806 12.06 34.59 14.27
CA THR A 806 11.46 33.41 13.62
C THR A 806 9.93 33.47 13.66
N SER A 807 9.29 33.19 12.53
CA SER A 807 7.83 33.02 12.47
C SER A 807 7.42 31.58 12.78
N VAL A 808 6.27 31.38 13.44
CA VAL A 808 5.70 30.06 13.70
C VAL A 808 4.33 29.95 13.04
N VAL A 809 4.15 28.94 12.19
CA VAL A 809 2.88 28.63 11.51
C VAL A 809 2.32 27.34 12.10
N LEU A 810 1.15 27.42 12.74
CA LEU A 810 0.49 26.30 13.39
C LEU A 810 -0.83 26.00 12.68
N SER A 811 -0.96 24.78 12.16
CA SER A 811 -2.15 24.31 11.46
C SER A 811 -2.64 23.02 12.15
N PRO A 812 -3.76 23.07 12.92
CA PRO A 812 -4.22 21.88 13.62
C PRO A 812 -4.65 20.79 12.63
N LEU A 813 -4.37 19.55 13.00
CA LEU A 813 -4.97 18.39 12.32
C LEU A 813 -6.39 18.16 12.84
N ASP A 814 -7.16 17.35 12.12
CA ASP A 814 -8.53 17.01 12.49
C ASP A 814 -8.69 16.59 13.96
N GLU A 815 -7.72 15.85 14.51
CA GLU A 815 -7.71 15.39 15.92
C GLU A 815 -7.70 16.51 16.97
N ASP A 816 -7.26 17.72 16.64
CA ASP A 816 -7.14 18.83 17.58
C ASP A 816 -7.96 20.07 17.15
N ALA A 817 -8.61 20.04 15.96
CA ALA A 817 -9.19 21.22 15.31
C ALA A 817 -10.22 22.00 16.15
N ALA A 818 -10.98 21.32 17.01
CA ALA A 818 -12.02 21.94 17.82
C ALA A 818 -11.48 22.90 18.89
N ALA A 819 -10.37 22.55 19.54
CA ALA A 819 -9.79 23.34 20.63
C ALA A 819 -8.26 23.18 20.64
N PRO A 820 -7.56 23.64 19.59
CA PRO A 820 -6.18 23.28 19.41
C PRO A 820 -5.28 23.97 20.42
N ARG A 821 -4.27 23.20 20.86
CA ARG A 821 -3.29 23.64 21.86
C ARG A 821 -1.89 23.20 21.48
N TRP A 822 -0.95 24.12 21.54
CA TRP A 822 0.46 23.86 21.29
C TRP A 822 1.34 24.32 22.45
N ALA A 823 2.55 23.78 22.52
CA ALA A 823 3.62 24.27 23.37
C ALA A 823 4.85 24.57 22.51
N ILE A 824 5.36 25.80 22.62
CA ILE A 824 6.57 26.26 21.94
C ILE A 824 7.58 26.67 23.00
N ARG A 825 8.87 26.40 22.80
CA ARG A 825 9.92 26.84 23.73
C ARG A 825 10.61 28.09 23.19
N SER A 826 10.34 29.25 23.78
CA SER A 826 10.99 30.52 23.42
C SER A 826 12.38 30.64 24.06
N THR A 827 13.37 31.13 23.31
CA THR A 827 14.73 31.44 23.82
C THR A 827 14.78 32.75 24.62
N GLY A 828 13.89 33.69 24.32
CA GLY A 828 13.92 35.05 24.84
C GLY A 828 12.52 35.65 25.01
N ALA A 829 12.47 36.84 25.60
CA ALA A 829 11.23 37.61 25.66
C ALA A 829 11.06 38.43 24.37
N ALA A 830 9.85 38.44 23.80
CA ALA A 830 9.53 39.14 22.57
C ALA A 830 8.10 39.69 22.59
N SER A 831 7.83 40.67 21.73
CA SER A 831 6.47 41.08 21.40
C SER A 831 6.18 40.65 19.97
N VAL A 832 5.22 39.76 19.79
CA VAL A 832 5.04 39.00 18.55
C VAL A 832 3.64 39.26 18.01
N PRO A 833 3.47 39.69 16.74
CA PRO A 833 2.14 39.79 16.13
C PRO A 833 1.51 38.42 15.96
N VAL A 834 0.19 38.36 16.06
CA VAL A 834 -0.59 37.13 15.91
C VAL A 834 -1.65 37.33 14.83
N SER A 835 -1.75 36.40 13.89
CA SER A 835 -2.87 36.28 12.96
C SER A 835 -3.57 34.94 13.14
N VAL A 836 -4.88 34.92 12.85
CA VAL A 836 -5.74 33.74 13.03
C VAL A 836 -6.64 33.61 11.81
N THR A 837 -6.49 32.50 11.11
CA THR A 837 -7.42 32.06 10.07
C THR A 837 -8.38 31.05 10.69
N ALA A 838 -9.67 31.25 10.53
CA ALA A 838 -10.72 30.33 10.97
C ALA A 838 -11.44 29.70 9.76
N ARG A 839 -12.17 28.63 10.00
CA ARG A 839 -13.07 28.02 9.02
C ARG A 839 -14.38 27.60 9.69
N ALA A 840 -15.46 27.58 8.93
CA ALA A 840 -16.74 27.09 9.41
C ALA A 840 -16.78 25.54 9.40
N ARG A 841 -17.16 24.95 10.53
CA ARG A 841 -17.41 23.52 10.70
C ARG A 841 -18.84 23.20 10.31
N ARG A 842 -19.02 22.21 9.42
CA ARG A 842 -20.35 21.72 9.03
C ARG A 842 -21.11 21.14 10.23
N GLY A 843 -22.40 21.44 10.31
CA GLY A 843 -23.29 20.95 11.37
C GLY A 843 -24.44 21.91 11.65
N SER A 844 -25.33 21.53 12.56
CA SER A 844 -26.53 22.32 12.92
C SER A 844 -26.21 23.72 13.44
N ALA A 845 -25.08 23.90 14.12
CA ALA A 845 -24.61 25.22 14.56
C ALA A 845 -24.31 26.15 13.38
N LEU A 846 -23.77 25.61 12.28
CA LEU A 846 -23.52 26.38 11.06
C LEU A 846 -24.83 26.72 10.35
N GLU A 847 -25.73 25.74 10.21
CA GLU A 847 -27.05 25.98 9.61
C GLU A 847 -27.82 27.07 10.39
N THR A 848 -27.80 27.00 11.72
CA THR A 848 -28.42 28.01 12.58
C THR A 848 -27.80 29.39 12.38
N LEU A 849 -26.48 29.47 12.26
CA LEU A 849 -25.78 30.74 12.02
C LEU A 849 -26.12 31.30 10.64
N LEU A 850 -26.15 30.45 9.60
CA LEU A 850 -26.53 30.84 8.25
C LEU A 850 -28.00 31.29 8.21
N ASP A 851 -28.92 30.64 8.89
CA ASP A 851 -30.33 30.99 8.78
C ASP A 851 -30.75 32.21 9.61
N ALA A 852 -29.93 32.56 10.62
CA ALA A 852 -30.19 33.70 11.51
C ALA A 852 -30.46 35.01 10.75
N PRO A 853 -31.41 35.85 11.23
CA PRO A 853 -32.21 35.68 12.46
C PRO A 853 -33.43 34.75 12.31
N THR A 854 -33.65 34.18 11.13
CA THR A 854 -34.79 33.31 10.83
C THR A 854 -34.45 31.87 11.20
N VAL A 855 -35.44 31.10 11.68
CA VAL A 855 -35.24 29.67 11.92
C VAL A 855 -36.12 28.88 10.97
N PHE A 856 -35.51 28.00 10.18
CA PHE A 856 -36.21 27.08 9.29
C PHE A 856 -36.17 25.68 9.89
N THR A 857 -37.33 25.06 10.09
CA THR A 857 -37.43 23.69 10.57
C THR A 857 -38.13 22.83 9.52
N SER A 858 -37.44 21.79 9.05
CA SER A 858 -38.00 20.82 8.10
C SER A 858 -37.30 19.47 8.22
N ASP A 859 -38.09 18.40 8.17
CA ASP A 859 -37.58 17.03 8.00
C ASP A 859 -37.45 16.63 6.51
N ASP A 860 -37.90 17.50 5.58
CA ASP A 860 -37.99 17.22 4.15
C ASP A 860 -36.70 17.63 3.40
N ARG A 861 -35.55 17.09 3.83
CA ARG A 861 -34.24 17.44 3.27
C ARG A 861 -33.38 16.23 2.90
N MET A 862 -32.40 16.46 2.01
CA MET A 862 -31.39 15.49 1.62
C MET A 862 -30.03 15.78 2.25
N GLY A 863 -29.58 14.92 3.17
CA GLY A 863 -28.26 14.99 3.79
C GLY A 863 -28.08 16.18 4.74
N ASP A 864 -26.82 16.40 5.16
CA ASP A 864 -26.43 17.44 6.13
C ASP A 864 -25.50 18.51 5.53
N ASP A 865 -25.60 18.72 4.22
CA ASP A 865 -24.84 19.77 3.55
C ASP A 865 -25.51 21.13 3.79
N PRO A 866 -24.83 22.12 4.40
CA PRO A 866 -25.39 23.44 4.65
C PRO A 866 -25.82 24.17 3.37
N ALA A 867 -25.24 23.85 2.21
CA ALA A 867 -25.68 24.40 0.92
C ALA A 867 -27.07 23.87 0.48
N HIS A 868 -27.54 22.78 1.09
CA HIS A 868 -28.81 22.13 0.77
C HIS A 868 -29.86 22.21 1.89
N ARG A 869 -29.61 23.02 2.93
CA ARG A 869 -30.50 23.22 4.08
C ARG A 869 -31.82 23.90 3.67
N PRO A 870 -32.89 23.80 4.47
CA PRO A 870 -34.18 24.43 4.15
C PRO A 870 -34.11 25.95 3.91
N GLY A 871 -33.28 26.67 4.68
CA GLY A 871 -33.07 28.11 4.50
C GLY A 871 -32.35 28.50 3.20
N ALA A 872 -31.71 27.55 2.51
CA ALA A 872 -31.01 27.78 1.23
C ALA A 872 -31.95 28.07 0.04
N ALA A 873 -33.26 28.01 0.23
CA ALA A 873 -34.24 28.46 -0.76
C ALA A 873 -34.68 29.91 -0.56
N PHE A 874 -34.15 30.59 0.47
CA PHE A 874 -34.57 31.95 0.86
C PHE A 874 -33.38 32.89 1.05
N ASP A 875 -32.15 32.46 0.73
CA ASP A 875 -30.93 33.22 1.01
C ASP A 875 -30.43 34.04 -0.18
N GLY A 876 -31.13 34.01 -1.31
CA GLY A 876 -30.81 34.81 -2.49
C GLY A 876 -29.57 34.34 -3.24
N ASP A 877 -28.98 33.20 -2.86
CA ASP A 877 -27.78 32.66 -3.48
C ASP A 877 -28.11 31.52 -4.44
N PRO A 878 -27.96 31.72 -5.77
CA PRO A 878 -28.26 30.68 -6.76
C PRO A 878 -27.29 29.47 -6.70
N ALA A 879 -26.19 29.57 -5.95
CA ALA A 879 -25.27 28.45 -5.71
C ALA A 879 -25.78 27.47 -4.63
N THR A 880 -26.74 27.88 -3.81
CA THR A 880 -27.36 27.04 -2.77
C THR A 880 -28.81 26.70 -3.14
N SER A 881 -29.31 25.56 -2.65
CA SER A 881 -30.71 25.18 -2.93
C SER A 881 -31.22 24.12 -1.96
N TRP A 882 -32.42 24.29 -1.42
CA TRP A 882 -33.01 23.25 -0.56
C TRP A 882 -33.38 22.00 -1.35
N ARG A 883 -32.60 20.91 -1.17
CA ARG A 883 -32.84 19.61 -1.83
C ARG A 883 -33.80 18.73 -1.04
N VAL A 884 -34.77 18.15 -1.75
CA VAL A 884 -35.85 17.34 -1.22
C VAL A 884 -35.79 15.92 -1.81
N PRO A 885 -35.99 14.86 -1.00
CA PRO A 885 -36.00 13.48 -1.48
C PRO A 885 -37.06 13.20 -2.58
N ALA A 886 -36.75 12.32 -3.53
CA ALA A 886 -37.65 11.96 -4.63
C ALA A 886 -39.01 11.38 -4.22
N ASP A 887 -39.11 10.75 -3.04
CA ASP A 887 -40.35 10.14 -2.53
C ASP A 887 -41.32 11.16 -1.91
N ARG A 888 -40.96 12.45 -1.90
CA ARG A 888 -41.78 13.55 -1.40
C ARG A 888 -42.32 14.40 -2.56
N ASP A 889 -43.65 14.36 -2.74
CA ASP A 889 -44.37 15.22 -3.69
C ASP A 889 -44.58 16.66 -3.18
N ALA A 890 -44.27 16.90 -1.91
CA ALA A 890 -44.28 18.22 -1.31
C ALA A 890 -43.22 18.30 -0.19
N ALA A 891 -42.68 19.49 0.01
CA ALA A 891 -41.72 19.79 1.07
C ALA A 891 -42.30 20.88 1.98
N GLU A 892 -42.29 20.64 3.29
CA GLU A 892 -42.82 21.56 4.29
C GLU A 892 -41.69 22.16 5.13
N VAL A 893 -41.72 23.47 5.31
CA VAL A 893 -40.81 24.20 6.19
C VAL A 893 -41.60 25.11 7.12
N GLU A 894 -41.36 24.98 8.42
CA GLU A 894 -41.79 25.97 9.40
C GLU A 894 -40.75 27.08 9.45
N VAL A 895 -41.19 28.31 9.16
CA VAL A 895 -40.38 29.52 9.22
C VAL A 895 -40.77 30.29 10.49
N GLN A 896 -39.82 30.41 11.41
CA GLN A 896 -39.96 31.23 12.60
C GLN A 896 -39.27 32.58 12.40
N LEU A 897 -40.04 33.65 12.63
CA LEU A 897 -39.68 35.05 12.38
C LEU A 897 -39.79 35.86 13.68
N PRO A 898 -39.23 37.09 13.73
CA PRO A 898 -39.44 37.99 14.86
C PRO A 898 -40.93 38.27 15.14
N GLU A 899 -41.27 38.52 16.40
CA GLU A 899 -42.66 38.74 16.81
C GLU A 899 -43.27 39.99 16.13
N GLY A 900 -44.47 39.84 15.55
CA GLY A 900 -45.18 40.93 14.87
C GLY A 900 -44.75 41.19 13.42
N THR A 901 -43.89 40.34 12.83
CA THR A 901 -43.47 40.43 11.42
C THR A 901 -44.67 40.33 10.49
N SER A 902 -44.78 41.24 9.51
CA SER A 902 -45.77 41.10 8.42
C SER A 902 -45.20 40.22 7.32
N PHE A 903 -45.94 39.19 6.92
CA PHE A 903 -45.44 38.21 5.94
C PHE A 903 -45.31 38.79 4.52
N GLY A 904 -46.19 39.72 4.13
CA GLY A 904 -46.07 40.44 2.86
C GLY A 904 -46.19 39.55 1.62
N ARG A 905 -45.26 39.65 0.67
CA ARG A 905 -45.27 38.96 -0.62
C ARG A 905 -44.23 37.84 -0.66
N LEU A 906 -44.60 36.71 -1.25
CA LEU A 906 -43.73 35.59 -1.55
C LEU A 906 -43.71 35.38 -3.06
N GLU A 907 -42.54 35.33 -3.68
CA GLU A 907 -42.33 35.04 -5.10
C GLU A 907 -41.33 33.90 -5.27
N SER A 908 -41.57 33.01 -6.24
CA SER A 908 -40.64 31.92 -6.58
C SER A 908 -40.11 32.16 -8.00
N THR A 909 -38.79 32.14 -8.17
CA THR A 909 -38.14 32.53 -9.43
C THR A 909 -37.87 31.36 -10.39
N GLY A 910 -38.02 30.12 -9.94
CA GLY A 910 -37.76 28.92 -10.76
C GLY A 910 -39.00 28.12 -11.18
N THR A 911 -38.75 27.09 -11.99
CA THR A 911 -39.76 26.16 -12.50
C THR A 911 -39.73 24.84 -11.71
N GLY A 912 -40.85 24.13 -11.61
CA GLY A 912 -40.91 22.80 -10.97
C GLY A 912 -41.89 22.68 -9.81
N LEU A 913 -42.53 23.78 -9.43
CA LEU A 913 -43.63 23.78 -8.46
C LEU A 913 -45.00 23.76 -9.17
N ALA A 914 -45.95 23.04 -8.60
CA ALA A 914 -47.36 23.09 -8.97
C ALA A 914 -48.14 24.15 -8.16
N ALA A 915 -47.80 24.32 -6.87
CA ALA A 915 -48.43 25.28 -5.97
C ALA A 915 -47.55 25.52 -4.73
N ILE A 916 -47.81 26.62 -4.01
CA ILE A 916 -47.24 26.91 -2.69
C ILE A 916 -48.40 27.04 -1.71
N ARG A 917 -48.33 26.42 -0.53
CA ARG A 917 -49.34 26.59 0.53
C ARG A 917 -48.70 27.30 1.72
N ALA A 918 -49.36 28.33 2.22
CA ALA A 918 -48.93 29.08 3.39
C ALA A 918 -49.95 28.89 4.52
N SER A 919 -49.51 28.35 5.66
CA SER A 919 -50.33 28.16 6.85
C SER A 919 -49.81 29.05 7.99
N ALA A 920 -50.67 29.94 8.49
CA ALA A 920 -50.36 30.77 9.65
C ALA A 920 -51.62 30.99 10.50
N GLY A 921 -51.51 30.81 11.82
CA GLY A 921 -52.64 30.96 12.76
C GLY A 921 -53.82 30.02 12.48
N GLY A 922 -53.55 28.79 12.04
CA GLY A 922 -54.56 27.77 11.74
C GLY A 922 -55.34 27.95 10.43
N ARG A 923 -54.95 28.92 9.59
CA ARG A 923 -55.56 29.17 8.28
C ARG A 923 -54.57 28.92 7.16
N VAL A 924 -54.93 28.08 6.20
CA VAL A 924 -54.14 27.74 5.01
C VAL A 924 -54.56 28.59 3.81
N SER A 925 -53.61 29.19 3.13
CA SER A 925 -53.76 29.90 1.85
C SER A 925 -53.00 29.15 0.76
N THR A 926 -53.66 28.79 -0.34
CA THR A 926 -52.99 28.19 -1.51
C THR A 926 -52.64 29.29 -2.52
N LEU A 927 -51.36 29.44 -2.83
CA LEU A 927 -50.80 30.38 -3.78
C LEU A 927 -50.43 29.64 -5.10
N PRO A 928 -50.42 30.35 -6.24
CA PRO A 928 -49.82 29.84 -7.47
C PRO A 928 -48.35 29.42 -7.30
N ALA A 929 -47.83 28.63 -8.23
CA ALA A 929 -46.41 28.21 -8.25
C ALA A 929 -45.43 29.39 -8.28
N THR A 930 -45.83 30.54 -8.82
CA THR A 930 -45.03 31.77 -8.87
C THR A 930 -45.06 32.58 -7.56
N GLY A 931 -45.87 32.17 -6.58
CA GLY A 931 -46.08 32.90 -5.33
C GLY A 931 -47.28 33.86 -5.35
N GLY A 932 -47.41 34.67 -4.30
CA GLY A 932 -48.51 35.62 -4.07
C GLY A 932 -48.41 36.37 -2.73
N SER A 933 -49.38 37.22 -2.42
CA SER A 933 -49.42 38.02 -1.19
C SER A 933 -50.07 37.28 -0.01
N ILE A 934 -49.47 37.39 1.16
CA ILE A 934 -49.90 36.85 2.44
C ILE A 934 -50.16 38.02 3.39
N GLU A 935 -51.39 38.54 3.39
CA GLU A 935 -51.80 39.68 4.22
C GLU A 935 -52.05 39.27 5.69
N ARG A 936 -50.99 38.83 6.37
CA ARG A 936 -51.00 38.47 7.79
C ARG A 936 -49.70 38.87 8.47
N SER A 937 -49.73 38.86 9.79
CA SER A 937 -48.56 39.03 10.64
C SER A 937 -48.54 37.95 11.72
N GLY A 938 -47.34 37.61 12.18
CA GLY A 938 -47.08 36.58 13.16
C GLY A 938 -45.59 36.30 13.30
N ASP A 939 -45.26 35.41 14.22
CA ASP A 939 -43.90 34.92 14.49
C ASP A 939 -43.64 33.55 13.84
N ARG A 940 -44.67 32.89 13.30
CA ARG A 940 -44.54 31.60 12.60
C ARG A 940 -45.44 31.48 11.38
N ILE A 941 -44.88 30.90 10.33
CA ILE A 941 -45.58 30.52 9.11
C ILE A 941 -45.03 29.20 8.59
N THR A 942 -45.91 28.26 8.24
CA THR A 942 -45.53 27.01 7.58
C THR A 942 -45.74 27.17 6.08
N LEU A 943 -44.70 26.92 5.30
CA LEU A 943 -44.73 26.92 3.85
C LEU A 943 -44.61 25.50 3.33
N THR A 944 -45.56 25.06 2.51
CA THR A 944 -45.53 23.76 1.83
C THR A 944 -45.39 23.98 0.33
N PHE A 945 -44.27 23.54 -0.23
CA PHE A 945 -43.97 23.60 -1.66
C PHE A 945 -44.41 22.30 -2.33
N VAL A 946 -45.33 22.36 -3.30
CA VAL A 946 -45.86 21.18 -3.98
C VAL A 946 -45.17 21.03 -5.32
N ARG A 947 -44.54 19.89 -5.55
CA ARG A 947 -43.80 19.58 -6.79
C ARG A 947 -44.75 19.42 -7.98
N ALA A 948 -44.33 19.86 -9.16
CA ALA A 948 -44.96 19.48 -10.42
C ALA A 948 -44.62 18.01 -10.77
N PRO A 949 -45.49 17.28 -11.49
CA PRO A 949 -45.22 15.89 -11.85
C PRO A 949 -43.87 15.72 -12.59
N GLY A 950 -43.01 14.83 -12.10
CA GLY A 950 -41.69 14.55 -12.66
C GLY A 950 -41.02 13.36 -11.96
N GLU A 951 -39.89 12.87 -12.49
CA GLU A 951 -39.11 11.76 -11.93
C GLU A 951 -37.81 12.29 -11.27
N GLY A 952 -37.32 11.62 -10.23
CA GLY A 952 -36.04 11.93 -9.55
C GLY A 952 -36.15 12.87 -8.35
N ASP A 953 -35.02 13.20 -7.70
CA ASP A 953 -34.97 14.22 -6.63
C ASP A 953 -35.31 15.62 -7.18
N TRP A 954 -35.68 16.54 -6.30
CA TRP A 954 -35.98 17.92 -6.70
C TRP A 954 -35.47 18.92 -5.67
N ALA A 955 -35.36 20.18 -6.07
CA ALA A 955 -35.01 21.27 -5.18
C ALA A 955 -36.15 22.28 -5.14
N VAL A 956 -36.39 22.88 -3.97
CA VAL A 956 -37.26 24.05 -3.87
C VAL A 956 -36.55 25.20 -4.59
N PRO A 957 -37.19 25.83 -5.60
CA PRO A 957 -36.62 26.97 -6.29
C PRO A 957 -36.38 28.16 -5.35
N GLU A 958 -35.54 29.09 -5.74
CA GLU A 958 -35.29 30.32 -4.97
C GLU A 958 -36.58 31.11 -4.74
N VAL A 959 -36.82 31.46 -3.48
CA VAL A 959 -38.01 32.11 -2.95
C VAL A 959 -37.66 33.48 -2.38
N ASP A 960 -38.08 34.54 -3.06
CA ASP A 960 -38.06 35.89 -2.53
C ASP A 960 -39.29 36.07 -1.61
N PHE A 961 -39.06 36.07 -0.30
CA PHE A 961 -40.10 36.25 0.69
C PHE A 961 -39.85 37.53 1.48
N SER A 962 -40.71 38.54 1.31
CA SER A 962 -40.52 39.88 1.89
C SER A 962 -40.45 39.94 3.42
N ALA A 963 -40.81 38.85 4.10
CA ALA A 963 -40.69 38.71 5.55
C ALA A 963 -39.27 38.34 6.01
N ILE A 964 -38.41 37.95 5.06
CA ILE A 964 -37.06 37.46 5.25
C ILE A 964 -36.13 38.40 4.49
N GLU A 965 -35.15 38.96 5.19
CA GLU A 965 -34.02 39.65 4.57
C GLU A 965 -32.76 38.83 4.90
N PRO A 966 -32.12 38.19 3.91
CA PRO A 966 -30.90 37.45 4.16
C PRO A 966 -29.76 38.41 4.53
N ALA A 967 -29.02 38.09 5.59
CA ALA A 967 -27.85 38.87 5.97
C ALA A 967 -26.71 38.65 4.96
N GLU A 968 -26.13 39.71 4.41
CA GLU A 968 -24.97 39.59 3.49
C GLU A 968 -23.68 39.21 4.24
N SER A 969 -23.60 39.57 5.52
CA SER A 969 -22.44 39.34 6.38
C SER A 969 -22.85 38.72 7.72
N LEU A 970 -21.95 37.95 8.32
CA LEU A 970 -22.12 37.31 9.63
C LEU A 970 -21.08 37.85 10.61
N GLU A 971 -21.44 37.88 11.90
CA GLU A 971 -20.55 38.30 12.98
C GLU A 971 -19.90 37.09 13.64
N VAL A 972 -18.56 37.04 13.63
CA VAL A 972 -17.78 36.09 14.42
C VAL A 972 -17.51 36.71 15.80
N PRO A 973 -17.99 36.11 16.91
CA PRO A 973 -17.79 36.67 18.23
C PRO A 973 -16.30 36.81 18.59
N CYS A 974 -15.94 37.94 19.22
CA CYS A 974 -14.59 38.17 19.70
C CYS A 974 -14.16 37.13 20.74
N SER A 975 -13.31 36.20 20.33
CA SER A 975 -12.97 34.99 21.09
C SER A 975 -11.51 35.00 21.55
N PRO A 976 -11.20 34.48 22.75
CA PRO A 976 -9.87 34.57 23.34
C PRO A 976 -8.88 33.62 22.65
N ILE A 977 -7.71 34.14 22.32
CA ILE A 977 -6.54 33.38 21.85
C ILE A 977 -5.41 33.63 22.85
N SER A 978 -4.97 32.58 23.52
CA SER A 978 -3.93 32.67 24.56
C SER A 978 -2.57 32.32 23.97
N VAL A 979 -1.57 33.16 24.20
CA VAL A 979 -0.17 32.95 23.83
C VAL A 979 0.68 33.29 25.05
N GLY A 980 1.12 32.26 25.77
CA GLY A 980 1.70 32.40 27.10
C GLY A 980 0.72 33.08 28.06
N ASP A 981 1.17 34.13 28.75
CA ASP A 981 0.33 34.93 29.65
C ASP A 981 -0.50 35.99 28.92
N SER A 982 -0.32 36.16 27.61
CA SER A 982 -1.08 37.12 26.80
C SER A 982 -2.38 36.51 26.31
N VAL A 983 -3.52 37.17 26.57
CA VAL A 983 -4.82 36.81 26.00
C VAL A 983 -5.23 37.89 25.01
N LEU A 984 -5.22 37.52 23.73
CA LEU A 984 -5.69 38.34 22.61
C LEU A 984 -7.13 37.98 22.28
N ARG A 985 -7.84 38.81 21.52
CA ARG A 985 -9.20 38.49 21.05
C ARG A 985 -9.33 38.74 19.56
N PHE A 986 -9.88 37.77 18.85
CA PHE A 986 -10.09 37.81 17.40
C PHE A 986 -11.55 37.52 17.06
N GLY A 987 -12.06 38.15 16.01
CA GLY A 987 -13.43 38.02 15.53
C GLY A 987 -13.72 39.07 14.46
N GLY A 988 -14.99 39.45 14.32
CA GLY A 988 -15.44 40.50 13.42
C GLY A 988 -16.37 40.01 12.32
N THR A 989 -16.67 40.90 11.39
CA THR A 989 -17.61 40.68 10.29
C THR A 989 -16.97 39.88 9.17
N VAL A 990 -17.64 38.83 8.70
CA VAL A 990 -17.22 37.96 7.59
C VAL A 990 -18.35 37.84 6.56
N ASP A 991 -18.01 37.55 5.31
CA ASP A 991 -19.01 37.37 4.26
C ASP A 991 -19.78 36.05 4.47
N ARG A 992 -21.11 36.11 4.38
CA ARG A 992 -21.97 34.92 4.56
C ARG A 992 -21.66 33.84 3.54
N ALA A 993 -21.44 34.24 2.29
CA ALA A 993 -21.16 33.32 1.19
C ALA A 993 -19.87 32.52 1.46
N ASP A 994 -18.82 33.18 1.97
CA ASP A 994 -17.56 32.53 2.34
C ASP A 994 -17.75 31.55 3.50
N VAL A 995 -18.56 31.90 4.50
CA VAL A 995 -18.92 31.01 5.61
C VAL A 995 -19.70 29.78 5.12
N ALA A 996 -20.67 29.97 4.22
CA ALA A 996 -21.48 28.90 3.65
C ALA A 996 -20.67 27.96 2.75
N ALA A 997 -19.77 28.52 1.94
CA ALA A 997 -18.82 27.79 1.11
C ALA A 997 -17.70 27.11 1.92
N GLY A 998 -17.57 27.47 3.21
CA GLY A 998 -16.53 26.99 4.10
C GLY A 998 -15.14 27.46 3.69
N ALA A 999 -15.01 28.68 3.14
CA ALA A 999 -13.73 29.29 2.79
C ALA A 999 -12.91 29.65 4.04
N PRO A 1000 -11.56 29.78 3.94
CA PRO A 1000 -10.74 30.36 5.00
C PRO A 1000 -11.18 31.79 5.32
N LEU A 1001 -11.35 32.10 6.61
CA LEU A 1001 -11.79 33.39 7.13
C LEU A 1001 -10.68 34.02 7.96
N GLU A 1002 -10.09 35.11 7.48
CA GLU A 1002 -9.11 35.88 8.26
C GLU A 1002 -9.83 36.70 9.35
N LEU A 1003 -9.55 36.40 10.61
CA LEU A 1003 -10.19 37.10 11.73
C LEU A 1003 -9.46 38.41 12.08
N SER A 1004 -10.24 39.45 12.35
CA SER A 1004 -9.69 40.74 12.77
C SER A 1004 -9.43 40.77 14.29
N PRO A 1005 -8.36 41.45 14.74
CA PRO A 1005 -8.15 41.63 16.17
C PRO A 1005 -9.19 42.60 16.75
N CYS A 1006 -9.89 42.19 17.82
CA CYS A 1006 -10.84 43.03 18.54
C CYS A 1006 -10.17 44.03 19.50
N GLY A 1007 -8.83 44.03 19.56
CA GLY A 1007 -8.01 44.75 20.52
C GLY A 1007 -6.53 44.65 20.17
N PRO A 1008 -5.60 44.56 21.15
CA PRO A 1008 -4.19 44.32 20.86
C PRO A 1008 -4.01 43.03 20.06
N SER A 1009 -3.15 43.08 19.04
CA SER A 1009 -2.84 41.94 18.15
C SER A 1009 -1.42 41.39 18.35
N ARG A 1010 -0.71 41.88 19.37
CA ARG A 1010 0.64 41.41 19.70
C ARG A 1010 0.66 40.75 21.06
N ALA A 1011 1.12 39.50 21.11
CA ALA A 1011 1.39 38.78 22.34
C ALA A 1011 2.75 39.22 22.92
N ARG A 1012 2.84 39.34 24.24
CA ARG A 1012 4.13 39.33 24.95
C ARG A 1012 4.43 37.89 25.35
N VAL A 1013 5.59 37.43 24.93
CA VAL A 1013 6.12 36.10 25.27
C VAL A 1013 7.39 36.29 26.07
N ASP A 1014 7.59 35.43 27.06
CA ASP A 1014 8.81 35.36 27.85
C ASP A 1014 9.64 34.14 27.43
N ALA A 1015 10.90 34.08 27.87
CA ALA A 1015 11.72 32.89 27.68
C ALA A 1015 11.13 31.69 28.44
N GLY A 1016 11.14 30.50 27.82
CA GLY A 1016 10.57 29.28 28.40
C GLY A 1016 9.46 28.68 27.55
N VAL A 1017 8.59 27.88 28.17
CA VAL A 1017 7.46 27.25 27.47
C VAL A 1017 6.32 28.25 27.32
N VAL A 1018 5.91 28.48 26.08
CA VAL A 1018 4.79 29.32 25.67
C VAL A 1018 3.66 28.38 25.24
N ASP A 1019 2.59 28.31 26.04
CA ASP A 1019 1.36 27.64 25.64
C ASP A 1019 0.57 28.52 24.65
N VAL A 1020 0.19 27.94 23.52
CA VAL A 1020 -0.72 28.57 22.55
C VAL A 1020 -2.04 27.81 22.61
N ARG A 1021 -3.14 28.50 22.89
CA ARG A 1021 -4.49 27.92 22.93
C ARG A 1021 -5.44 28.81 22.18
N ALA A 1022 -6.26 28.21 21.32
CA ALA A 1022 -7.35 28.89 20.66
C ALA A 1022 -8.67 28.16 20.92
N ASP A 1023 -9.70 28.95 21.18
CA ASP A 1023 -11.03 28.47 21.55
C ASP A 1023 -12.03 29.36 20.80
N LEU A 1024 -12.41 28.90 19.60
CA LEU A 1024 -13.41 29.58 18.77
C LEU A 1024 -14.78 28.97 19.06
N PRO A 1025 -15.85 29.78 19.15
CA PRO A 1025 -17.18 29.29 19.36
C PRO A 1025 -17.66 28.54 18.13
N ALA A 1026 -18.38 27.44 18.34
CA ALA A 1026 -19.11 26.77 17.27
C ALA A 1026 -19.99 27.78 16.51
N PRO A 1027 -20.06 27.69 15.16
CA PRO A 1027 -19.50 26.64 14.31
C PRO A 1027 -18.04 26.85 13.85
N PHE A 1028 -17.30 27.83 14.37
CA PHE A 1028 -15.96 28.14 13.86
C PHE A 1028 -14.89 27.27 14.50
N GLU A 1029 -13.94 26.80 13.68
CA GLU A 1029 -12.72 26.13 14.12
C GLU A 1029 -11.49 26.86 13.58
N VAL A 1030 -10.35 26.66 14.24
CA VAL A 1030 -9.09 27.28 13.82
C VAL A 1030 -8.54 26.51 12.64
N GLU A 1031 -8.32 27.19 11.53
CA GLU A 1031 -7.57 26.63 10.41
C GLU A 1031 -6.07 26.86 10.60
N ARG A 1032 -5.68 28.02 11.14
CA ARG A 1032 -4.28 28.41 11.24
C ARG A 1032 -4.03 29.53 12.23
N ILE A 1033 -2.89 29.48 12.91
CA ILE A 1033 -2.37 30.57 13.75
C ILE A 1033 -0.94 30.87 13.30
N VAL A 1034 -0.64 32.14 13.08
CA VAL A 1034 0.75 32.59 12.84
C VAL A 1034 1.21 33.48 13.98
N LEU A 1035 2.37 33.15 14.54
CA LEU A 1035 3.11 34.00 15.46
C LEU A 1035 4.30 34.59 14.70
N GLY A 1036 4.37 35.91 14.58
CA GLY A 1036 5.43 36.60 13.85
C GLY A 1036 4.96 37.13 12.51
N THR A 1037 5.90 37.62 11.71
CA THR A 1037 5.65 38.14 10.36
C THR A 1037 6.31 37.25 9.34
N PHE A 1038 5.49 36.52 8.59
CA PHE A 1038 5.92 35.77 7.42
C PHE A 1038 5.77 36.66 6.18
N GLY A 1039 6.90 37.12 5.64
CA GLY A 1039 6.92 38.03 4.49
C GLY A 1039 8.21 37.92 3.67
N PRO A 1040 8.53 36.72 3.14
CA PRO A 1040 9.70 36.58 2.28
C PRO A 1040 9.57 37.48 1.05
N THR A 1041 10.66 38.14 0.68
CA THR A 1041 10.68 39.03 -0.49
C THR A 1041 11.01 38.20 -1.72
N PRO A 1042 10.14 38.14 -2.74
CA PRO A 1042 10.47 37.47 -3.99
C PRO A 1042 11.61 38.22 -4.68
N ALA A 1043 12.53 37.48 -5.28
CA ALA A 1043 13.56 38.07 -6.11
C ALA A 1043 13.65 37.27 -7.41
N SER A 1044 13.40 37.97 -8.52
CA SER A 1044 13.54 37.39 -9.85
C SER A 1044 14.95 36.86 -10.02
N GLY A 1045 15.07 35.56 -10.28
CA GLY A 1045 16.36 35.00 -10.64
C GLY A 1045 16.71 35.29 -12.10
N ARG A 1046 17.59 34.46 -12.65
CA ARG A 1046 18.11 34.64 -14.00
C ARG A 1046 17.15 34.06 -15.03
N THR A 1047 17.21 34.55 -16.26
CA THR A 1047 16.52 33.90 -17.38
C THR A 1047 17.15 32.53 -17.62
N VAL A 1048 16.32 31.49 -17.70
CA VAL A 1048 16.74 30.12 -18.03
C VAL A 1048 15.83 29.62 -19.13
N GLU A 1049 16.43 29.08 -20.20
CA GLU A 1049 15.73 28.25 -21.17
C GLU A 1049 16.24 26.83 -21.01
N SER A 1050 15.34 25.87 -20.81
CA SER A 1050 15.74 24.48 -20.55
C SER A 1050 15.00 23.49 -21.43
N ARG A 1051 15.67 22.38 -21.73
CA ARG A 1051 15.06 21.24 -22.43
C ARG A 1051 15.64 19.93 -21.92
N GLU A 1052 14.80 18.92 -21.85
CA GLU A 1052 15.25 17.54 -21.62
C GLU A 1052 15.72 16.95 -22.96
N THR A 1053 16.97 16.50 -23.01
CA THR A 1053 17.57 15.91 -24.23
C THR A 1053 17.44 14.38 -24.26
N SER A 1054 17.28 13.78 -23.09
CA SER A 1054 16.98 12.37 -22.85
C SER A 1054 16.54 12.21 -21.39
N PRO A 1055 15.81 11.15 -21.01
CA PRO A 1055 15.37 10.96 -19.63
C PRO A 1055 16.50 11.11 -18.60
N GLY A 1056 16.34 12.06 -17.69
CA GLY A 1056 17.31 12.42 -16.66
C GLY A 1056 18.49 13.27 -17.16
N ARG A 1057 18.39 13.94 -18.31
CA ARG A 1057 19.42 14.86 -18.82
C ARG A 1057 18.82 16.14 -19.39
N ILE A 1058 18.97 17.21 -18.63
CA ILE A 1058 18.48 18.54 -18.93
C ILE A 1058 19.66 19.42 -19.35
N VAL A 1059 19.47 20.19 -20.42
CA VAL A 1059 20.40 21.25 -20.82
C VAL A 1059 19.68 22.57 -20.62
N ALA A 1060 20.28 23.44 -19.80
CA ALA A 1060 19.74 24.74 -19.45
C ALA A 1060 20.70 25.84 -19.93
N GLU A 1061 20.22 26.77 -20.74
CA GLU A 1061 20.97 27.98 -21.11
C GLU A 1061 20.64 29.08 -20.09
N VAL A 1062 21.64 29.50 -19.32
CA VAL A 1062 21.44 30.41 -18.19
C VAL A 1062 22.04 31.79 -18.48
N GLY A 1063 21.22 32.83 -18.31
CA GLY A 1063 21.67 34.22 -18.44
C GLY A 1063 22.72 34.63 -17.40
N PRO A 1064 23.49 35.71 -17.65
CA PRO A 1064 24.33 36.32 -16.63
C PRO A 1064 23.47 36.96 -15.52
N GLY A 1065 23.98 37.00 -14.28
CA GLY A 1065 23.28 37.58 -13.15
C GLY A 1065 24.00 37.35 -11.82
N GLU A 1066 23.35 37.74 -10.72
CA GLU A 1066 23.84 37.51 -9.35
C GLU A 1066 23.71 36.04 -8.93
N ASP A 1067 24.25 35.69 -7.76
CA ASP A 1067 24.17 34.31 -7.24
C ASP A 1067 22.71 33.82 -7.21
N ALA A 1068 22.50 32.61 -7.73
CA ALA A 1068 21.18 32.03 -7.90
C ALA A 1068 21.17 30.56 -7.46
N VAL A 1069 20.00 29.95 -7.42
CA VAL A 1069 19.78 28.52 -7.27
C VAL A 1069 18.95 28.06 -8.46
N LEU A 1070 19.48 27.08 -9.20
CA LEU A 1070 18.73 26.36 -10.23
C LEU A 1070 17.84 25.34 -9.55
N LEU A 1071 16.54 25.39 -9.81
CA LEU A 1071 15.52 24.51 -9.25
C LEU A 1071 15.01 23.61 -10.36
N THR A 1072 14.93 22.30 -10.13
CA THR A 1072 14.31 21.35 -11.06
C THR A 1072 12.93 20.94 -10.57
N THR A 1073 12.12 20.34 -11.43
CA THR A 1073 10.84 19.67 -11.06
C THR A 1073 11.01 18.21 -10.64
N GLN A 1074 12.26 17.73 -10.53
CA GLN A 1074 12.57 16.32 -10.27
C GLN A 1074 12.93 16.08 -8.81
N GLY A 1075 12.61 14.90 -8.28
CA GLY A 1075 12.94 14.49 -6.93
C GLY A 1075 14.46 14.50 -6.68
N ALA A 1076 14.85 15.03 -5.52
CA ALA A 1076 16.23 15.14 -5.08
C ALA A 1076 16.89 13.77 -4.95
N ASN A 1077 18.10 13.62 -5.50
CA ASN A 1077 18.80 12.34 -5.47
C ASN A 1077 20.30 12.54 -5.54
N ASP A 1078 21.05 11.72 -4.80
CA ASP A 1078 22.52 11.71 -4.79
C ASP A 1078 23.14 11.50 -6.19
N GLY A 1079 22.39 10.93 -7.14
CA GLY A 1079 22.84 10.70 -8.51
C GLY A 1079 22.79 11.93 -9.43
N TRP A 1080 22.09 13.00 -9.06
CA TRP A 1080 22.00 14.21 -9.86
C TRP A 1080 23.29 15.03 -9.80
N ARG A 1081 23.72 15.54 -10.95
CA ARG A 1081 24.91 16.37 -11.12
C ARG A 1081 24.60 17.52 -12.06
N ALA A 1082 25.17 18.69 -11.79
CA ALA A 1082 25.08 19.83 -12.69
C ALA A 1082 26.50 20.32 -13.00
N THR A 1083 26.78 20.58 -14.28
CA THR A 1083 28.10 21.01 -14.73
C THR A 1083 28.01 22.22 -15.65
N ALA A 1084 28.89 23.19 -15.45
CA ALA A 1084 29.02 24.40 -16.25
C ALA A 1084 30.50 24.68 -16.49
N ASP A 1085 30.92 24.87 -17.75
CA ASP A 1085 32.33 25.03 -18.14
C ASP A 1085 33.28 23.97 -17.55
N GLY A 1086 32.80 22.73 -17.40
CA GLY A 1086 33.55 21.62 -16.80
C GLY A 1086 33.71 21.67 -15.28
N ARG A 1087 33.04 22.60 -14.59
CA ARG A 1087 32.96 22.65 -13.12
C ARG A 1087 31.61 22.10 -12.64
N GLU A 1088 31.64 21.29 -11.60
CA GLU A 1088 30.43 20.77 -10.94
C GLU A 1088 29.84 21.84 -10.00
N LEU A 1089 28.52 21.99 -10.02
CA LEU A 1089 27.77 22.89 -9.13
C LEU A 1089 27.32 22.15 -7.87
N ASP A 1090 27.23 22.86 -6.74
CA ASP A 1090 26.85 22.28 -5.46
C ASP A 1090 25.36 21.92 -5.43
N PRO A 1091 24.97 20.66 -5.17
CA PRO A 1091 23.58 20.27 -5.07
C PRO A 1091 22.93 20.81 -3.78
N VAL A 1092 21.63 21.09 -3.83
CA VAL A 1092 20.80 21.46 -2.68
C VAL A 1092 19.42 20.82 -2.81
N VAL A 1093 18.85 20.37 -1.70
CA VAL A 1093 17.46 19.89 -1.68
C VAL A 1093 16.55 21.09 -1.42
N VAL A 1094 15.67 21.35 -2.37
CA VAL A 1094 14.75 22.48 -2.36
C VAL A 1094 13.36 21.98 -1.99
N ASP A 1095 12.60 22.77 -1.25
CA ASP A 1095 11.22 22.48 -0.85
C ASP A 1095 11.10 21.15 -0.07
N GLY A 1096 12.23 20.67 0.47
CA GLY A 1096 12.34 19.38 1.18
C GLY A 1096 12.21 18.14 0.29
N TRP A 1097 12.12 18.28 -1.03
CA TRP A 1097 11.97 17.11 -1.92
C TRP A 1097 12.57 17.21 -3.33
N ARG A 1098 12.70 18.40 -3.93
CA ARG A 1098 13.15 18.55 -5.33
C ARG A 1098 14.62 18.88 -5.43
N GLN A 1099 15.25 18.48 -6.53
CA GLN A 1099 16.66 18.72 -6.77
C GLN A 1099 16.89 20.18 -7.18
N GLY A 1100 17.89 20.82 -6.57
CA GLY A 1100 18.45 22.09 -7.03
C GLY A 1100 19.97 22.13 -7.02
N PHE A 1101 20.55 23.21 -7.56
CA PHE A 1101 21.99 23.45 -7.63
C PHE A 1101 22.31 24.93 -7.43
N ARG A 1102 23.33 25.23 -6.61
CA ARG A 1102 23.83 26.61 -6.43
C ARG A 1102 24.54 27.07 -7.68
N LEU A 1103 24.17 28.25 -8.19
CA LEU A 1103 24.70 28.86 -9.40
C LEU A 1103 25.42 30.17 -9.07
N PRO A 1104 26.77 30.18 -9.07
CA PRO A 1104 27.54 31.40 -8.81
C PRO A 1104 27.36 32.48 -9.88
N ALA A 1105 27.52 33.76 -9.51
CA ALA A 1105 27.48 34.93 -10.38
C ALA A 1105 28.42 34.83 -11.60
N ALA A 1106 29.56 34.16 -11.42
CA ALA A 1106 30.57 33.97 -12.45
C ALA A 1106 30.21 32.94 -13.54
N VAL A 1107 29.14 32.16 -13.36
CA VAL A 1107 28.73 31.09 -14.27
C VAL A 1107 27.52 31.56 -15.09
N SER A 1108 27.62 31.48 -16.42
CA SER A 1108 26.54 31.78 -17.37
C SER A 1108 26.73 30.97 -18.65
N GLY A 1109 25.68 30.80 -19.46
CA GLY A 1109 25.68 29.96 -20.65
C GLY A 1109 25.15 28.56 -20.35
N GLU A 1110 25.64 27.56 -21.09
CA GLU A 1110 25.17 26.19 -21.00
C GLU A 1110 25.51 25.53 -19.65
N VAL A 1111 24.48 25.07 -18.94
CA VAL A 1111 24.55 24.21 -17.76
C VAL A 1111 23.91 22.86 -18.10
N VAL A 1112 24.67 21.78 -17.92
CA VAL A 1112 24.18 20.41 -18.15
C VAL A 1112 23.87 19.78 -16.80
N ILE A 1113 22.60 19.43 -16.58
CA ILE A 1113 22.09 18.73 -15.40
C ILE A 1113 21.79 17.29 -15.80
N ASP A 1114 22.52 16.32 -15.25
CA ASP A 1114 22.39 14.91 -15.61
C ASP A 1114 22.30 13.99 -14.39
N PHE A 1115 21.47 12.95 -14.52
CA PHE A 1115 21.47 11.82 -13.61
C PHE A 1115 22.63 10.89 -13.98
N ALA A 1116 23.81 11.18 -13.44
CA ALA A 1116 25.07 10.53 -13.77
C ALA A 1116 25.05 8.98 -13.74
N PRO A 1117 24.30 8.30 -12.84
CA PRO A 1117 24.21 6.84 -12.81
C PRO A 1117 23.62 6.20 -14.08
N THR A 1118 22.93 6.98 -14.93
CA THR A 1118 22.43 6.51 -16.24
C THR A 1118 23.54 5.92 -17.12
N ASN A 1119 24.76 6.45 -17.05
CA ASN A 1119 25.89 5.89 -17.79
C ASN A 1119 26.23 4.46 -17.34
N ALA A 1120 26.32 4.23 -16.02
CA ALA A 1120 26.60 2.90 -15.47
C ALA A 1120 25.47 1.91 -15.81
N HIS A 1121 24.21 2.36 -15.73
CA HIS A 1121 23.04 1.59 -16.13
C HIS A 1121 23.12 1.15 -17.60
N ARG A 1122 23.37 2.09 -18.52
CA ARG A 1122 23.48 1.81 -19.96
C ARG A 1122 24.65 0.90 -20.30
N TRP A 1123 25.82 1.10 -19.69
CA TRP A 1123 26.95 0.19 -19.85
C TRP A 1123 26.60 -1.22 -19.35
N GLY A 1124 25.90 -1.31 -18.22
CA GLY A 1124 25.34 -2.56 -17.71
C GLY A 1124 24.46 -3.26 -18.73
N LEU A 1125 23.48 -2.56 -19.29
CA LEU A 1125 22.61 -3.09 -20.33
C LEU A 1125 23.37 -3.49 -21.61
N ALA A 1126 24.38 -2.71 -22.02
CA ALA A 1126 25.21 -2.99 -23.19
C ALA A 1126 26.05 -4.27 -23.05
N ILE A 1127 26.33 -4.74 -21.83
CA ILE A 1127 26.94 -6.06 -21.60
C ILE A 1127 26.02 -7.17 -22.12
N GLY A 1128 24.70 -6.98 -22.12
CA GLY A 1128 23.71 -7.98 -22.54
C GLY A 1128 23.93 -8.50 -23.95
N PRO A 1129 23.87 -7.65 -25.00
CA PRO A 1129 24.13 -8.07 -26.38
C PRO A 1129 25.50 -8.72 -26.56
N VAL A 1130 26.55 -8.19 -25.92
CA VAL A 1130 27.92 -8.75 -26.00
C VAL A 1130 27.98 -10.15 -25.36
N ALA A 1131 27.42 -10.30 -24.16
CA ALA A 1131 27.34 -11.57 -23.46
C ALA A 1131 26.52 -12.59 -24.27
N LEU A 1132 25.38 -12.18 -24.82
CA LEU A 1132 24.55 -13.02 -25.67
C LEU A 1132 25.31 -13.51 -26.90
N LEU A 1133 25.97 -12.60 -27.63
CA LEU A 1133 26.78 -12.96 -28.81
C LEU A 1133 27.93 -13.90 -28.45
N LEU A 1134 28.61 -13.67 -27.34
CA LEU A 1134 29.69 -14.53 -26.84
C LEU A 1134 29.17 -15.93 -26.50
N LEU A 1135 28.04 -16.02 -25.78
CA LEU A 1135 27.40 -17.28 -25.43
C LEU A 1135 26.98 -18.04 -26.70
N LEU A 1136 26.35 -17.35 -27.66
CA LEU A 1136 25.96 -17.92 -28.95
C LEU A 1136 27.16 -18.40 -29.78
N ALA A 1137 28.25 -17.63 -29.80
CA ALA A 1137 29.49 -18.03 -30.47
C ALA A 1137 30.08 -19.29 -29.84
N VAL A 1138 30.10 -19.40 -28.51
CA VAL A 1138 30.51 -20.62 -27.80
C VAL A 1138 29.59 -21.80 -28.17
N LEU A 1139 28.28 -21.59 -28.25
CA LEU A 1139 27.33 -22.62 -28.68
C LEU A 1139 27.54 -23.03 -30.14
N LEU A 1140 27.93 -22.11 -31.02
CA LEU A 1140 28.25 -22.40 -32.42
C LEU A 1140 29.54 -23.20 -32.55
N VAL A 1141 30.61 -22.80 -31.87
CA VAL A 1141 31.92 -23.51 -31.87
C VAL A 1141 31.78 -24.91 -31.28
N THR A 1142 30.93 -25.06 -30.26
CA THR A 1142 30.67 -26.35 -29.61
C THR A 1142 29.51 -27.14 -30.22
N ARG A 1143 28.94 -26.72 -31.37
CA ARG A 1143 27.73 -27.34 -31.96
C ARG A 1143 27.80 -28.84 -32.22
N ARG A 1144 29.01 -29.36 -32.45
CA ARG A 1144 29.25 -30.80 -32.67
C ARG A 1144 29.19 -31.63 -31.38
N SER A 1145 29.25 -30.99 -30.21
CA SER A 1145 29.15 -31.63 -28.91
C SER A 1145 27.69 -31.66 -28.44
N ARG A 1146 27.13 -32.86 -28.23
CA ARG A 1146 25.81 -33.03 -27.61
C ARG A 1146 25.93 -33.00 -26.09
N LEU A 1147 24.96 -32.39 -25.41
CA LEU A 1147 24.84 -32.44 -23.95
C LEU A 1147 24.09 -33.73 -23.56
N PRO A 1148 24.76 -34.69 -22.91
CA PRO A 1148 24.11 -35.95 -22.58
C PRO A 1148 23.31 -35.79 -21.27
N TRP A 1149 21.97 -35.87 -21.36
CA TRP A 1149 21.07 -35.75 -20.21
C TRP A 1149 20.68 -37.08 -19.58
N ASP A 1150 21.00 -38.20 -20.24
CA ASP A 1150 20.61 -39.53 -19.76
C ASP A 1150 21.18 -39.81 -18.37
N ARG A 1151 20.38 -40.50 -17.55
CA ARG A 1151 20.81 -41.00 -16.23
C ARG A 1151 22.11 -41.80 -16.34
N TRP A 1152 22.89 -41.75 -15.28
CA TRP A 1152 24.14 -42.48 -15.15
C TRP A 1152 24.20 -43.14 -13.77
N PRO A 1153 24.79 -44.34 -13.64
CA PRO A 1153 24.89 -45.02 -12.36
C PRO A 1153 25.88 -44.26 -11.47
N ALA A 1154 25.36 -43.60 -10.43
CA ALA A 1154 26.18 -42.95 -9.42
C ALA A 1154 26.86 -44.01 -8.54
N PRO A 1155 28.17 -43.89 -8.22
CA PRO A 1155 28.87 -44.79 -7.32
C PRO A 1155 28.15 -44.94 -5.98
N ASP A 1156 28.05 -46.18 -5.50
CA ASP A 1156 27.43 -46.52 -4.21
C ASP A 1156 28.23 -45.90 -3.06
N SER A 1157 27.70 -44.82 -2.49
CA SER A 1157 28.09 -44.34 -1.16
C SER A 1157 26.86 -44.47 -0.27
N VAL A 1158 26.86 -45.45 0.65
CA VAL A 1158 25.77 -45.59 1.63
C VAL A 1158 25.94 -44.48 2.66
N PRO A 1159 25.07 -43.45 2.69
CA PRO A 1159 25.21 -42.38 3.67
C PRO A 1159 24.87 -42.94 5.06
N ASP A 1160 25.58 -42.48 6.09
CA ASP A 1160 25.32 -42.91 7.47
C ASP A 1160 23.89 -42.52 7.87
N ARG A 1161 23.14 -43.49 8.39
CA ARG A 1161 21.76 -43.29 8.86
C ARG A 1161 21.70 -42.29 10.02
N ARG A 1162 22.78 -42.14 10.80
CA ARG A 1162 22.92 -41.12 11.85
C ARG A 1162 22.87 -39.70 11.30
N ILE A 1163 23.44 -39.48 10.11
CA ILE A 1163 23.35 -38.19 9.41
C ILE A 1163 21.90 -37.92 9.02
N GLY A 1164 21.17 -38.93 8.53
CA GLY A 1164 19.75 -38.80 8.24
C GLY A 1164 18.91 -38.40 9.45
N TRP A 1165 19.16 -39.00 10.62
CA TRP A 1165 18.52 -38.62 11.88
C TRP A 1165 18.80 -37.15 12.24
N ALA A 1166 20.08 -36.75 12.18
CA ALA A 1166 20.47 -35.37 12.45
C ALA A 1166 19.80 -34.38 11.48
N VAL A 1167 19.77 -34.69 10.18
CA VAL A 1167 19.10 -33.86 9.17
C VAL A 1167 17.60 -33.76 9.43
N SER A 1168 16.91 -34.87 9.69
CA SER A 1168 15.47 -34.85 10.05
C SER A 1168 15.21 -34.03 11.30
N GLY A 1169 16.06 -34.17 12.33
CA GLY A 1169 15.94 -33.41 13.57
C GLY A 1169 16.15 -31.91 13.36
N VAL A 1170 17.21 -31.51 12.64
CA VAL A 1170 17.49 -30.11 12.33
C VAL A 1170 16.37 -29.49 11.50
N VAL A 1171 15.94 -30.15 10.42
CA VAL A 1171 14.83 -29.65 9.59
C VAL A 1171 13.53 -29.55 10.39
N GLY A 1172 13.21 -30.57 11.19
CA GLY A 1172 12.05 -30.56 12.08
C GLY A 1172 12.09 -29.39 13.08
N LEU A 1173 13.24 -29.18 13.73
CA LEU A 1173 13.44 -28.07 14.67
C LEU A 1173 13.27 -26.71 13.99
N LEU A 1174 13.84 -26.52 12.79
CA LEU A 1174 13.76 -25.27 12.04
C LEU A 1174 12.33 -24.95 11.57
N CYS A 1175 11.52 -25.95 11.21
CA CYS A 1175 10.17 -25.72 10.67
C CYS A 1175 9.05 -25.80 11.71
N GLY A 1176 9.27 -26.46 12.86
CA GLY A 1176 8.22 -26.71 13.85
C GLY A 1176 8.69 -26.89 15.28
N GLY A 1177 9.92 -26.50 15.59
CA GLY A 1177 10.43 -26.49 16.95
C GLY A 1177 10.48 -27.86 17.61
N PRO A 1178 10.19 -27.95 18.93
CA PRO A 1178 10.12 -29.22 19.64
C PRO A 1178 9.13 -30.22 19.03
N ALA A 1179 8.01 -29.76 18.46
CA ALA A 1179 7.05 -30.63 17.82
C ALA A 1179 7.61 -31.26 16.53
N GLY A 1180 8.38 -30.49 15.75
CA GLY A 1180 9.10 -31.01 14.60
C GLY A 1180 10.21 -32.01 14.95
N LEU A 1181 10.92 -31.81 16.07
CA LEU A 1181 11.85 -32.81 16.62
C LEU A 1181 11.12 -34.10 17.01
N GLY A 1182 9.99 -33.99 17.72
CA GLY A 1182 9.14 -35.13 18.07
C GLY A 1182 8.65 -35.88 16.83
N ALA A 1183 8.17 -35.15 15.83
CA ALA A 1183 7.76 -35.70 14.54
C ALA A 1183 8.91 -36.45 13.84
N ALA A 1184 10.15 -35.93 13.91
CA ALA A 1184 11.33 -36.62 13.42
C ALA A 1184 11.57 -37.95 14.14
N VAL A 1185 11.49 -37.98 15.47
CA VAL A 1185 11.62 -39.23 16.25
C VAL A 1185 10.57 -40.26 15.83
N VAL A 1186 9.30 -39.85 15.77
CA VAL A 1186 8.20 -40.73 15.37
C VAL A 1186 8.41 -41.24 13.94
N ALA A 1187 8.76 -40.36 13.00
CA ALA A 1187 9.00 -40.70 11.60
C ALA A 1187 10.10 -41.75 11.42
N TRP A 1188 11.15 -41.73 12.26
CA TRP A 1188 12.21 -42.73 12.24
C TRP A 1188 11.87 -44.05 12.95
N CYS A 1189 10.87 -44.05 13.83
CA CYS A 1189 10.28 -45.27 14.40
C CYS A 1189 9.37 -46.01 13.41
N VAL A 1190 8.83 -45.32 12.39
CA VAL A 1190 7.98 -45.94 11.37
C VAL A 1190 8.75 -47.05 10.63
N PRO A 1191 8.26 -48.30 10.61
CA PRO A 1191 8.89 -49.36 9.85
C PRO A 1191 8.90 -49.03 8.36
N ARG A 1192 9.99 -49.35 7.67
CA ARG A 1192 10.20 -49.00 6.25
C ARG A 1192 9.02 -49.34 5.34
N ARG A 1193 8.36 -50.48 5.56
CA ARG A 1193 7.19 -50.92 4.77
C ARG A 1193 6.00 -49.95 4.87
N PHE A 1194 5.89 -49.22 5.98
CA PHE A 1194 4.80 -48.28 6.28
C PHE A 1194 5.16 -46.81 6.01
N VAL A 1195 6.41 -46.46 5.72
CA VAL A 1195 6.82 -45.06 5.49
C VAL A 1195 6.01 -44.38 4.37
N VAL A 1196 5.79 -45.07 3.25
CA VAL A 1196 5.02 -44.54 2.11
C VAL A 1196 3.53 -44.35 2.46
N PRO A 1197 2.80 -45.38 2.96
CA PRO A 1197 1.40 -45.18 3.33
C PRO A 1197 1.24 -44.20 4.50
N ALA A 1198 2.20 -44.13 5.43
CA ALA A 1198 2.17 -43.15 6.52
C ALA A 1198 2.21 -41.70 6.00
N ALA A 1199 3.04 -41.39 4.99
CA ALA A 1199 3.08 -40.06 4.39
C ALA A 1199 1.75 -39.69 3.70
N ILE A 1200 1.15 -40.64 2.95
CA ILE A 1200 -0.14 -40.42 2.29
C ILE A 1200 -1.24 -40.20 3.34
N VAL A 1201 -1.33 -41.09 4.33
CA VAL A 1201 -2.36 -41.00 5.39
C VAL A 1201 -2.20 -39.71 6.17
N ALA A 1202 -0.97 -39.32 6.55
CA ALA A 1202 -0.74 -38.07 7.27
C ALA A 1202 -1.28 -36.86 6.49
N MET A 1203 -0.90 -36.72 5.21
CA MET A 1203 -1.38 -35.60 4.39
C MET A 1203 -2.89 -35.64 4.13
N THR A 1204 -3.48 -36.81 3.89
CA THR A 1204 -4.93 -36.95 3.70
C THR A 1204 -5.71 -36.60 4.97
N VAL A 1205 -5.27 -37.09 6.14
CA VAL A 1205 -5.89 -36.77 7.44
C VAL A 1205 -5.70 -35.29 7.78
N GLY A 1206 -4.51 -34.73 7.54
CA GLY A 1206 -4.25 -33.30 7.71
C GLY A 1206 -5.14 -32.44 6.83
N GLY A 1207 -5.31 -32.82 5.55
CA GLY A 1207 -6.24 -32.16 4.63
C GLY A 1207 -7.70 -32.26 5.06
N ALA A 1208 -8.15 -33.43 5.53
CA ALA A 1208 -9.50 -33.60 6.08
C ALA A 1208 -9.73 -32.77 7.35
N ALA A 1209 -8.72 -32.69 8.23
CA ALA A 1209 -8.77 -31.86 9.44
C ALA A 1209 -8.83 -30.37 9.09
N MET A 1210 -7.98 -29.90 8.18
CA MET A 1210 -8.01 -28.51 7.68
C MET A 1210 -9.34 -28.16 7.01
N ALA A 1211 -9.89 -29.08 6.23
CA ALA A 1211 -11.20 -28.94 5.59
C ALA A 1211 -12.37 -28.87 6.60
N ALA A 1212 -12.37 -29.74 7.60
CA ALA A 1212 -13.50 -29.88 8.53
C ALA A 1212 -13.43 -28.96 9.75
N LEU A 1213 -12.22 -28.59 10.18
CA LEU A 1213 -11.95 -27.88 11.42
C LEU A 1213 -11.29 -26.50 11.18
N GLY A 1214 -11.31 -26.01 9.95
CA GLY A 1214 -10.84 -24.67 9.54
C GLY A 1214 -9.36 -24.59 9.17
N VAL A 1215 -9.02 -23.60 8.33
CA VAL A 1215 -7.66 -23.34 7.81
C VAL A 1215 -7.03 -22.05 8.33
N VAL A 1216 -7.77 -21.26 9.12
CA VAL A 1216 -7.26 -20.02 9.70
C VAL A 1216 -6.24 -20.33 10.79
N GLU A 1217 -4.99 -19.95 10.55
CA GLU A 1217 -3.86 -20.29 11.41
C GLU A 1217 -3.90 -19.50 12.72
N ARG A 1218 -3.55 -20.18 13.83
CA ARG A 1218 -3.59 -19.78 15.26
C ARG A 1218 -4.91 -20.00 16.01
N THR A 1219 -6.05 -20.15 15.34
CA THR A 1219 -7.36 -20.31 16.01
C THR A 1219 -8.02 -21.66 15.75
N SER A 1220 -7.69 -22.33 14.65
CA SER A 1220 -8.36 -23.56 14.24
C SER A 1220 -7.60 -24.83 14.65
N ALA A 1221 -8.34 -25.85 15.11
CA ALA A 1221 -7.77 -27.18 15.35
C ALA A 1221 -7.28 -27.83 14.04
N GLY A 1222 -7.91 -27.51 12.91
CA GLY A 1222 -7.55 -28.02 11.59
C GLY A 1222 -6.16 -27.60 11.15
N ALA A 1223 -5.79 -26.34 11.33
CA ALA A 1223 -4.47 -25.82 10.98
C ALA A 1223 -3.35 -26.47 11.82
N ILE A 1224 -3.57 -26.66 13.13
CA ILE A 1224 -2.61 -27.30 14.04
C ILE A 1224 -2.37 -28.76 13.63
N LEU A 1225 -3.46 -29.52 13.41
CA LEU A 1225 -3.38 -30.92 12.98
C LEU A 1225 -2.74 -31.04 11.60
N GLY A 1226 -3.05 -30.12 10.68
CA GLY A 1226 -2.41 -30.02 9.37
C GLY A 1226 -0.90 -29.80 9.48
N GLN A 1227 -0.46 -28.86 10.33
CA GLN A 1227 0.96 -28.58 10.56
C GLN A 1227 1.69 -29.78 11.17
N ALA A 1228 1.10 -30.45 12.16
CA ALA A 1228 1.67 -31.68 12.74
C ALA A 1228 1.84 -32.79 11.68
N ALA A 1229 0.82 -33.00 10.84
CA ALA A 1229 0.88 -33.94 9.72
C ALA A 1229 1.94 -33.56 8.68
N GLY A 1230 2.07 -32.26 8.36
CA GLY A 1230 3.09 -31.71 7.48
C GLY A 1230 4.51 -31.95 8.01
N LEU A 1231 4.77 -31.63 9.28
CA LEU A 1231 6.07 -31.85 9.94
C LEU A 1231 6.47 -33.32 9.95
N PHE A 1232 5.53 -34.21 10.28
CA PHE A 1232 5.75 -35.66 10.22
C PHE A 1232 6.09 -36.13 8.80
N THR A 1233 5.35 -35.63 7.80
CA THR A 1233 5.59 -35.95 6.39
C THR A 1233 6.97 -35.44 5.91
N LEU A 1234 7.36 -34.23 6.31
CA LEU A 1234 8.67 -33.64 6.03
C LEU A 1234 9.81 -34.48 6.63
N ALA A 1235 9.63 -34.97 7.87
CA ALA A 1235 10.59 -35.87 8.50
C ALA A 1235 10.74 -37.21 7.76
N LEU A 1236 9.65 -37.76 7.20
CA LEU A 1236 9.71 -38.94 6.34
C LEU A 1236 10.50 -38.64 5.05
N VAL A 1237 10.29 -37.48 4.41
CA VAL A 1237 11.07 -37.05 3.23
C VAL A 1237 12.56 -37.03 3.52
N CYS A 1238 12.97 -36.51 4.67
CA CYS A 1238 14.37 -36.49 5.11
C CYS A 1238 14.99 -37.90 5.21
N ARG A 1239 14.20 -38.95 5.48
CA ARG A 1239 14.69 -40.35 5.49
C ARG A 1239 15.07 -40.87 4.11
N ALA A 1240 14.46 -40.36 3.04
CA ALA A 1240 14.52 -40.98 1.71
C ALA A 1240 15.94 -41.22 1.18
N PRO A 1241 16.90 -40.29 1.30
CA PRO A 1241 18.27 -40.49 0.81
C PRO A 1241 19.13 -41.46 1.65
N PHE A 1242 18.67 -41.83 2.86
CA PHE A 1242 19.48 -42.54 3.86
C PHE A 1242 19.00 -43.99 4.12
N GLU A 1243 17.96 -44.47 3.43
CA GLU A 1243 17.49 -45.85 3.59
C GLU A 1243 18.27 -46.86 2.72
N ARG A 1244 18.91 -47.86 3.34
CA ARG A 1244 19.59 -48.97 2.63
C ARG A 1244 18.61 -49.76 1.77
N ALA A 1245 18.86 -49.98 0.48
CA ALA A 1245 18.18 -51.04 -0.26
C ALA A 1245 18.64 -52.42 0.26
N LEU A 1246 17.71 -53.38 0.44
CA LEU A 1246 18.08 -54.77 0.73
C LEU A 1246 18.87 -55.33 -0.47
N PRO A 1247 19.85 -56.22 -0.27
CA PRO A 1247 20.33 -57.07 -1.36
C PRO A 1247 19.11 -57.77 -1.97
N SER A 1248 18.90 -57.63 -3.27
CA SER A 1248 17.98 -58.53 -3.98
C SER A 1248 18.53 -59.94 -3.78
N GLY A 1249 17.81 -60.79 -3.06
CA GLY A 1249 18.13 -62.21 -2.98
C GLY A 1249 18.10 -62.80 -4.38
N SER A 1250 19.25 -62.91 -5.01
CA SER A 1250 19.48 -63.75 -6.17
C SER A 1250 20.00 -65.09 -5.67
N ASP A 1251 19.12 -65.93 -5.14
CA ASP A 1251 19.29 -67.38 -5.27
C ASP A 1251 18.86 -67.77 -6.70
N ALA A 1252 19.60 -67.26 -7.68
CA ALA A 1252 19.70 -67.91 -8.97
C ALA A 1252 21.04 -68.62 -8.94
N ARG A 1253 21.00 -69.92 -8.58
CA ARG A 1253 22.14 -70.83 -8.74
C ARG A 1253 22.77 -70.61 -10.11
N PRO A 1254 24.10 -70.48 -10.23
CA PRO A 1254 24.74 -70.47 -11.53
C PRO A 1254 24.36 -71.77 -12.26
N ALA A 1255 23.73 -71.64 -13.42
CA ALA A 1255 23.55 -72.77 -14.32
C ALA A 1255 24.95 -73.24 -14.72
N THR A 1256 25.40 -74.35 -14.15
CA THR A 1256 26.53 -75.12 -14.65
C THR A 1256 26.15 -75.62 -16.04
N THR A 1257 26.62 -74.93 -17.06
CA THR A 1257 26.69 -75.44 -18.43
C THR A 1257 27.81 -76.48 -18.48
N THR A 1258 27.46 -77.76 -18.38
CA THR A 1258 28.31 -78.87 -18.83
C THR A 1258 28.33 -78.87 -20.37
N PRO A 1259 29.50 -78.92 -21.02
CA PRO A 1259 29.58 -79.07 -22.47
C PRO A 1259 29.38 -80.56 -22.85
N THR A 1260 28.35 -80.85 -23.62
CA THR A 1260 28.18 -82.16 -24.31
C THR A 1260 29.06 -82.17 -25.57
N PRO A 1261 29.89 -83.20 -25.81
CA PRO A 1261 30.66 -83.30 -27.05
C PRO A 1261 29.76 -83.82 -28.19
N ALA A 1262 30.04 -83.33 -29.41
CA ALA A 1262 29.33 -83.71 -30.63
C ALA A 1262 29.57 -85.19 -31.00
N PRO A 1263 28.54 -85.92 -31.49
CA PRO A 1263 28.76 -87.13 -32.28
C PRO A 1263 28.90 -86.78 -33.77
N ARG A 1264 29.64 -87.63 -34.49
CA ARG A 1264 29.82 -87.63 -35.95
C ARG A 1264 28.50 -87.82 -36.70
#